data_AF-A0A1S9DT03-F1
#
_entry.id   AF-A0A1S9DT03-F1
#
_cell.length_a   1.000
_cell.length_b   1.000
_cell.length_c   1.000
_cell.angle_alpha   90.00
_cell.angle_beta   90.00
_cell.angle_gamma   90.00
#
_symmetry.space_group_name_H-M   'P 1'
#
loop_
_entity.id
_entity.type
_entity.pdbx_description
1 polymer ?
#
loop_
_entity_poly.entity_id
_entity_poly.type
_entity_poly.pdbx_seq_one_letter_code
_entity_poly.pdbx_strand_id
1 'polypeptide(L)'
;MKVSLWLTLLGVNLSLALAVGTDFPASCQAFSPDTRAANAHREFTEYVPAGTNLSLPYNDATCARPNQVVTVDLCRVALYVETSNRSSVTTEIWLPRNWTGRFLGTGNGGIDGCIKYEDLAYGAANGFAVVGSNNGHNGTTAASFYQNSDVLADFAWRALHLSTVIGKEITQAFYGEPHRKSYYLGCSLGGRQGINSAVEFPDDFDGIIAGSPAVDFNSLVSWRASFFPITGSANSTGFISVSTWKDLIHAEVLTQCDTLDCVNDGIIEDPSLCNFCPEALKCTDDRINNCLSPAQVEIVRKVFSPMYGEDGQLIFPAMQPGSELEAADQLYTGKPFRYSKEWFQYVVYNPSWDPAEFDIHDAKVADDLNPQNIRTWPNDLSNYEKRGGKIITFHGQQDGKITSFNTERFYNHLATAMNMSSSELDNFFRFFRISDMSHCSSGPGAWAFGQGGSPAPAMTPFNGNENILAALVAWVEHGVAPETITGTKYVDDNPELGISFRRSHCRYPLRNTYIGGNHWEFTSEEMHGTRRLRRGSRHRQPSPKRQRTETPDASTSASIAQPAAELSEAKPAQPNAPVDSPGESKKQPTPETNQRCGDEKTPNERHHVNHEQHRSIGGRTAVFQNQHQSANIKCPGYPLFWFLPERFAAYAYRSTDILSFTESPPEIPTYKEPRLGTVPVGMVLNVPDHVDESAGIRARVAFDVAVLHVSLEPPIWIIASRTGRLLNSTDYCLNPSFATEKLRLIKVREMIQTHIIELTTYRHRFLLVLRSWRKERRLWEVRLAISQVRRGNNAIFQHPLTHEDLDRLCLWYREQQAADDRGEIDPSSFGRVTGMVNPCAKELQPNSQGGFVNDSIVTRFEKLKEAIRGVLARISTLQAQEHEERRRQREQHAKREQGAPDRGHNGICLPGDALLVDFEFDTEDPFPSASVIDPLPTDLEHRAAHYHWHVERHGVWAPKGLFKRATYLNTFQLAGPDDLSFFDKPRAEWPRGHQGLLFEHVDYVDDFQVHPWGIPATRFAQALRQQPRYTAAAIYSKKARMVLKSIEHWYFTNKEVAFGGIQDWPLPCGVRDGLLEVIQELQ
;
A
#
# COMPACT_ATOMS: atom_id res chain seq x y z
N MET A 1 -17.74 55.68 28.92
CA MET A 1 -18.90 56.61 28.84
C MET A 1 -19.30 56.76 27.38
N LYS A 2 -20.60 56.88 27.16
CA LYS A 2 -21.38 56.67 25.93
C LYS A 2 -21.30 57.81 24.89
N VAL A 3 -21.33 57.43 23.59
CA VAL A 3 -22.25 57.91 22.49
C VAL A 3 -22.13 59.39 22.07
N SER A 4 -22.21 59.88 20.83
CA SER A 4 -22.34 59.43 19.43
C SER A 4 -22.34 60.73 18.59
N LEU A 5 -21.95 60.74 17.31
CA LEU A 5 -22.86 61.01 16.17
C LEU A 5 -22.13 60.93 14.82
N TRP A 6 -22.84 60.36 13.85
CA TRP A 6 -22.47 60.06 12.47
C TRP A 6 -22.92 61.17 11.47
N LEU A 7 -22.38 61.10 10.24
CA LEU A 7 -23.03 61.36 8.93
C LEU A 7 -23.46 62.82 8.62
N THR A 8 -22.82 63.54 7.70
CA THR A 8 -22.99 63.52 6.21
C THR A 8 -22.38 64.86 5.70
N LEU A 9 -21.92 65.13 4.47
CA LEU A 9 -22.02 64.48 3.17
C LEU A 9 -20.93 65.09 2.21
N LEU A 10 -20.36 64.22 1.37
CA LEU A 10 -19.92 64.41 -0.04
C LEU A 10 -19.14 65.67 -0.46
N GLY A 11 -17.85 65.46 -0.77
CA GLY A 11 -17.04 66.29 -1.66
C GLY A 11 -16.15 65.41 -2.55
N VAL A 12 -16.74 64.92 -3.64
CA VAL A 12 -16.12 64.50 -4.91
C VAL A 12 -14.78 63.75 -4.82
N ASN A 13 -14.83 62.47 -4.46
CA ASN A 13 -13.93 61.46 -5.00
C ASN A 13 -14.62 60.86 -6.22
N LEU A 14 -14.41 61.45 -7.39
CA LEU A 14 -14.81 60.84 -8.67
C LEU A 14 -13.82 61.28 -9.74
N SER A 15 -13.00 60.31 -10.19
CA SER A 15 -12.46 60.14 -11.56
C SER A 15 -10.99 59.70 -11.52
N LEU A 16 -10.75 58.41 -11.28
CA LEU A 16 -10.03 57.55 -12.23
C LEU A 16 -10.32 56.07 -11.88
N ALA A 17 -11.60 55.73 -11.94
CA ALA A 17 -12.02 54.36 -12.27
C ALA A 17 -12.15 54.32 -13.79
N LEU A 18 -11.37 53.42 -14.41
CA LEU A 18 -11.28 53.02 -15.83
C LEU A 18 -9.87 53.23 -16.40
N ALA A 19 -9.02 52.24 -16.12
CA ALA A 19 -8.08 51.72 -17.11
C ALA A 19 -7.68 50.27 -16.74
N VAL A 20 -8.60 49.31 -16.92
CA VAL A 20 -8.20 48.17 -17.76
C VAL A 20 -8.22 48.73 -19.18
N GLY A 21 -7.24 49.59 -19.46
CA GLY A 21 -7.30 50.56 -20.55
C GLY A 21 -6.74 49.94 -21.81
N THR A 22 -7.58 49.24 -22.58
CA THR A 22 -7.48 48.94 -24.03
C THR A 22 -6.20 48.30 -24.61
N ASP A 23 -5.09 48.28 -23.88
CA ASP A 23 -3.76 47.88 -24.34
C ASP A 23 -3.10 46.97 -23.30
N PHE A 24 -3.39 45.67 -23.40
CA PHE A 24 -2.83 44.61 -22.55
C PHE A 24 -1.29 44.63 -22.48
N PRO A 25 -0.54 44.84 -23.59
CA PRO A 25 0.90 45.08 -23.56
C PRO A 25 1.34 46.19 -22.59
N ALA A 26 0.67 47.34 -22.60
CA ALA A 26 1.02 48.45 -21.71
C ALA A 26 0.76 48.10 -20.23
N SER A 27 -0.35 47.42 -19.93
CA SER A 27 -0.65 46.92 -18.58
C SER A 27 0.42 45.94 -18.09
N CYS A 28 0.89 45.05 -18.97
CA CYS A 28 1.97 44.12 -18.64
C CYS A 28 3.27 44.86 -18.31
N GLN A 29 3.70 45.79 -19.17
CA GLN A 29 4.95 46.53 -18.97
C GLN A 29 4.93 47.42 -17.72
N ALA A 30 3.77 47.97 -17.36
CA ALA A 30 3.60 48.79 -16.16
C ALA A 30 3.48 47.97 -14.86
N PHE A 31 3.30 46.65 -14.95
CA PHE A 31 3.02 45.82 -13.78
C PHE A 31 4.26 45.66 -12.88
N SER A 32 4.06 45.84 -11.57
CA SER A 32 5.12 45.76 -10.54
C SER A 32 4.83 44.62 -9.55
N PRO A 33 5.15 43.36 -9.91
CA PRO A 33 4.86 42.16 -9.12
C PRO A 33 5.65 42.04 -7.81
N ASP A 34 6.85 42.60 -7.74
CA ASP A 34 7.76 42.53 -6.59
C ASP A 34 7.20 43.18 -5.32
N THR A 35 6.25 44.11 -5.46
CA THR A 35 5.59 44.77 -4.32
C THR A 35 4.59 43.87 -3.59
N ARG A 36 4.34 42.65 -4.09
CA ARG A 36 3.26 41.77 -3.60
C ARG A 36 3.73 40.71 -2.62
N ALA A 37 4.97 40.26 -2.73
CA ALA A 37 5.53 39.23 -1.86
C ALA A 37 6.81 39.73 -1.18
N ALA A 38 6.92 39.50 0.14
CA ALA A 38 8.14 39.79 0.88
C ALA A 38 9.30 38.94 0.32
N ASN A 39 10.50 39.53 0.23
CA ASN A 39 11.71 38.87 -0.29
C ASN A 39 11.63 38.39 -1.74
N ALA A 40 10.64 38.88 -2.51
CA ALA A 40 10.55 38.66 -3.95
C ALA A 40 11.20 39.81 -4.72
N HIS A 41 12.07 39.47 -5.65
CA HIS A 41 12.78 40.41 -6.52
C HIS A 41 12.35 40.16 -7.96
N ARG A 42 11.85 41.20 -8.63
CA ARG A 42 11.47 41.11 -10.05
C ARG A 42 12.72 41.01 -10.91
N GLU A 43 12.84 39.93 -11.67
CA GLU A 43 13.85 39.81 -12.72
C GLU A 43 13.38 40.53 -13.99
N PHE A 44 12.19 40.17 -14.47
CA PHE A 44 11.57 40.85 -15.61
C PHE A 44 10.05 40.73 -15.62
N THR A 45 9.43 41.60 -16.42
CA THR A 45 8.03 41.49 -16.82
C THR A 45 7.97 41.82 -18.30
N GLU A 46 7.48 40.89 -19.10
CA GLU A 46 7.46 41.01 -20.56
C GLU A 46 6.12 40.60 -21.16
N TYR A 47 5.67 41.36 -22.15
CA TYR A 47 4.53 40.95 -22.97
C TYR A 47 5.02 40.00 -24.05
N VAL A 48 4.40 38.82 -24.14
CA VAL A 48 4.70 37.80 -25.14
C VAL A 48 3.49 37.66 -26.08
N PRO A 49 3.61 38.03 -27.36
CA PRO A 49 2.52 37.88 -28.31
C PRO A 49 2.32 36.42 -28.74
N ALA A 50 1.08 36.09 -29.11
CA ALA A 50 0.73 34.77 -29.64
C ALA A 50 1.58 34.39 -30.88
N GLY A 51 2.03 33.14 -30.94
CA GLY A 51 2.89 32.60 -32.00
C GLY A 51 4.39 32.78 -31.76
N THR A 52 4.79 33.43 -30.67
CA THR A 52 6.21 33.63 -30.35
C THR A 52 6.88 32.31 -30.00
N ASN A 53 8.01 32.01 -30.63
CA ASN A 53 8.93 30.98 -30.13
C ASN A 53 9.88 31.61 -29.11
N LEU A 54 9.52 31.51 -27.84
CA LEU A 54 10.19 32.18 -26.73
C LEU A 54 11.55 31.54 -26.45
N SER A 55 12.62 32.30 -26.52
CA SER A 55 13.96 31.84 -26.12
C SER A 55 14.09 31.84 -24.60
N LEU A 56 14.74 30.81 -24.06
CA LEU A 56 14.92 30.61 -22.61
C LEU A 56 16.41 30.58 -22.24
N PRO A 57 17.16 31.69 -22.44
CA PRO A 57 18.61 31.70 -22.30
C PRO A 57 19.10 31.55 -20.85
N TYR A 58 18.25 31.84 -19.86
CA TYR A 58 18.55 31.72 -18.44
C TYR A 58 18.21 30.34 -17.86
N ASN A 59 17.58 29.47 -18.65
CA ASN A 59 17.32 28.10 -18.24
C ASN A 59 18.64 27.31 -18.27
N ASP A 60 18.86 26.46 -17.27
CA ASP A 60 20.08 25.67 -17.22
C ASP A 60 20.16 24.74 -18.44
N ALA A 61 21.34 24.64 -19.06
CA ALA A 61 21.52 23.88 -20.30
C ALA A 61 21.15 22.40 -20.15
N THR A 62 21.33 21.82 -18.96
CA THR A 62 20.98 20.41 -18.68
C THR A 62 19.47 20.17 -18.67
N CYS A 63 18.64 21.22 -18.51
CA CYS A 63 17.18 21.12 -18.61
C CYS A 63 16.68 20.83 -20.03
N ALA A 64 17.54 20.95 -21.05
CA ALA A 64 17.26 20.61 -22.45
C ALA A 64 16.01 21.28 -23.05
N ARG A 65 15.68 22.50 -22.59
CA ARG A 65 14.53 23.31 -23.03
C ARG A 65 14.97 24.73 -23.39
N PRO A 66 15.60 24.93 -24.56
CA PRO A 66 16.14 26.23 -24.95
C PRO A 66 15.07 27.21 -25.45
N ASN A 67 13.90 26.71 -25.85
CA ASN A 67 12.80 27.53 -26.34
C ASN A 67 11.44 26.88 -26.08
N GLN A 68 10.38 27.69 -26.13
CA GLN A 68 9.00 27.25 -26.01
C GLN A 68 8.08 28.09 -26.91
N VAL A 69 7.25 27.44 -27.72
CA VAL A 69 6.22 28.13 -28.51
C VAL A 69 5.06 28.54 -27.61
N VAL A 70 4.69 29.81 -27.66
CA VAL A 70 3.56 30.40 -26.92
C VAL A 70 2.45 30.72 -27.90
N THR A 71 1.28 30.09 -27.76
CA THR A 71 0.18 30.17 -28.74
C THR A 71 -0.86 31.26 -28.43
N VAL A 72 -0.74 31.95 -27.29
CA VAL A 72 -1.67 33.00 -26.84
C VAL A 72 -0.93 34.24 -26.38
N ASP A 73 -1.60 35.39 -26.43
CA ASP A 73 -1.09 36.63 -25.85
C ASP A 73 -1.02 36.51 -24.33
N LEU A 74 0.16 36.76 -23.73
CA LEU A 74 0.32 36.70 -22.28
C LEU A 74 1.31 37.75 -21.74
N CYS A 75 1.18 38.04 -20.45
CA CYS A 75 2.18 38.74 -19.66
C CYS A 75 2.99 37.72 -18.89
N ARG A 76 4.30 37.67 -19.14
CA ARG A 76 5.24 36.78 -18.46
C ARG A 76 5.96 37.56 -17.37
N VAL A 77 5.93 37.02 -16.17
CA VAL A 77 6.58 37.59 -14.98
C VAL A 77 7.58 36.56 -14.47
N ALA A 78 8.82 36.99 -14.21
CA ALA A 78 9.82 36.17 -13.53
C ALA A 78 10.26 36.85 -12.23
N LEU A 79 10.24 36.07 -11.15
CA LEU A 79 10.65 36.50 -9.82
C LEU A 79 11.74 35.57 -9.28
N TYR A 80 12.71 36.17 -8.61
CA TYR A 80 13.64 35.51 -7.72
C TYR A 80 13.16 35.70 -6.28
N VAL A 81 12.94 34.63 -5.54
CA VAL A 81 12.38 34.67 -4.19
C VAL A 81 13.33 33.98 -3.22
N GLU A 82 13.84 34.73 -2.24
CA GLU A 82 14.69 34.17 -1.19
C GLU A 82 13.85 33.35 -0.20
N THR A 83 14.19 32.08 -0.03
CA THR A 83 13.47 31.14 0.86
C THR A 83 14.22 30.92 2.18
N SER A 84 15.53 31.18 2.20
CA SER A 84 16.36 31.32 3.40
C SER A 84 17.58 32.20 3.07
N ASN A 85 18.53 32.32 4.00
CA ASN A 85 19.81 33.00 3.73
C ASN A 85 20.75 32.21 2.80
N ARG A 86 20.39 30.98 2.42
CA ARG A 86 21.21 30.03 1.64
C ARG A 86 20.41 29.19 0.64
N SER A 87 19.17 29.59 0.36
CA SER A 87 18.29 28.97 -0.64
C SER A 87 17.35 30.01 -1.26
N SER A 88 16.94 29.76 -2.50
CA SER A 88 16.10 30.66 -3.28
C SER A 88 15.37 29.92 -4.38
N VAL A 89 14.21 30.42 -4.77
CA VAL A 89 13.39 29.86 -5.85
C VAL A 89 13.21 30.90 -6.94
N THR A 90 13.50 30.52 -8.19
CA THR A 90 13.08 31.27 -9.37
C THR A 90 11.72 30.76 -9.79
N THR A 91 10.75 31.66 -9.90
CA THR A 91 9.37 31.34 -10.25
C THR A 91 8.91 32.21 -11.42
N GLU A 92 8.19 31.59 -12.35
CA GLU A 92 7.59 32.26 -13.49
C GLU A 92 6.07 32.16 -13.47
N ILE A 93 5.42 33.30 -13.70
CA ILE A 93 3.97 33.44 -13.76
C ILE A 93 3.59 33.90 -15.16
N TRP A 94 2.77 33.11 -15.85
CA TRP A 94 2.27 33.37 -17.19
C TRP A 94 0.79 33.75 -17.11
N LEU A 95 0.49 35.01 -17.44
CA LEU A 95 -0.84 35.62 -17.28
C LEU A 95 -1.45 35.87 -18.67
N PRO A 96 -2.31 34.99 -19.20
CA PRO A 96 -2.89 35.14 -20.53
C PRO A 96 -3.89 36.30 -20.62
N ARG A 97 -3.95 36.99 -21.77
CA ARG A 97 -4.97 38.03 -22.02
C ARG A 97 -6.39 37.49 -21.84
N ASN A 98 -6.64 36.29 -22.36
CA ASN A 98 -7.93 35.62 -22.27
C ASN A 98 -7.94 34.68 -21.05
N TRP A 99 -7.97 35.27 -19.87
CA TRP A 99 -8.01 34.52 -18.62
C TRP A 99 -9.43 34.07 -18.26
N THR A 100 -9.61 32.80 -17.89
CA THR A 100 -10.92 32.23 -17.56
C THR A 100 -11.29 32.37 -16.07
N GLY A 101 -10.48 33.08 -15.27
CA GLY A 101 -10.62 33.12 -13.82
C GLY A 101 -9.99 31.92 -13.09
N ARG A 102 -9.22 31.06 -13.79
CA ARG A 102 -8.62 29.84 -13.23
C ARG A 102 -7.12 30.02 -13.00
N PHE A 103 -6.62 29.48 -11.89
CA PHE A 103 -5.20 29.44 -11.58
C PHE A 103 -4.66 28.02 -11.76
N LEU A 104 -3.43 27.85 -12.23
CA LEU A 104 -2.77 26.56 -12.41
C LEU A 104 -1.34 26.57 -11.88
N GLY A 105 -1.00 25.67 -10.97
CA GLY A 105 0.38 25.35 -10.61
C GLY A 105 0.93 24.20 -11.45
N THR A 106 2.22 24.27 -11.79
CA THR A 106 2.95 23.19 -12.48
C THR A 106 4.04 22.62 -11.58
N GLY A 107 4.42 21.36 -11.83
CA GLY A 107 5.48 20.65 -11.09
C GLY A 107 6.79 20.46 -11.86
N ASN A 108 7.70 19.69 -11.28
CA ASN A 108 9.04 19.42 -11.82
C ASN A 108 9.23 17.93 -12.19
N GLY A 109 10.46 17.54 -12.53
CA GLY A 109 10.82 16.17 -12.91
C GLY A 109 12.07 15.65 -12.19
N GLY A 110 12.20 14.32 -12.09
CA GLY A 110 13.42 13.69 -11.57
C GLY A 110 13.88 14.22 -10.20
N ILE A 111 15.09 14.78 -10.17
CA ILE A 111 15.68 15.57 -9.07
C ILE A 111 16.10 16.96 -9.58
N ASP A 112 15.44 17.42 -10.65
CA ASP A 112 15.79 18.65 -11.33
C ASP A 112 15.18 19.89 -10.66
N GLY A 113 15.76 21.03 -11.03
CA GLY A 113 15.24 22.36 -10.79
C GLY A 113 14.84 23.02 -12.10
N CYS A 114 14.19 22.28 -12.99
CA CYS A 114 13.83 22.77 -14.32
C CYS A 114 12.36 23.20 -14.34
N ILE A 115 12.11 24.46 -14.72
CA ILE A 115 10.75 24.94 -15.02
C ILE A 115 10.24 24.21 -16.26
N LYS A 116 9.04 23.62 -16.18
CA LYS A 116 8.36 22.96 -17.30
C LYS A 116 7.58 23.97 -18.13
N TYR A 117 8.30 24.70 -18.97
CA TYR A 117 7.73 25.72 -19.84
C TYR A 117 6.65 25.18 -20.80
N GLU A 118 6.75 23.93 -21.21
CA GLU A 118 5.74 23.23 -21.99
C GLU A 118 4.39 23.15 -21.25
N ASP A 119 4.41 22.95 -19.93
CA ASP A 119 3.21 22.90 -19.09
C ASP A 119 2.67 24.32 -18.81
N LEU A 120 3.55 25.31 -18.66
CA LEU A 120 3.16 26.72 -18.58
C LEU A 120 2.42 27.17 -19.85
N ALA A 121 2.99 26.88 -21.01
CA ALA A 121 2.39 27.18 -22.29
C ALA A 121 1.04 26.46 -22.47
N TYR A 122 0.98 25.17 -22.11
CA TYR A 122 -0.24 24.38 -22.19
C TYR A 122 -1.36 24.94 -21.30
N GLY A 123 -1.07 25.29 -20.05
CA GLY A 123 -2.04 25.91 -19.15
C GLY A 123 -2.50 27.28 -19.65
N ALA A 124 -1.57 28.14 -20.09
CA ALA A 124 -1.88 29.47 -20.57
C ALA A 124 -2.74 29.42 -21.85
N ALA A 125 -2.45 28.48 -22.76
CA ALA A 125 -3.25 28.25 -23.97
C ALA A 125 -4.70 27.86 -23.66
N ASN A 126 -4.95 27.22 -22.52
CA ASN A 126 -6.29 26.86 -22.03
C ASN A 126 -6.88 27.92 -21.07
N GLY A 127 -6.30 29.12 -21.03
CA GLY A 127 -6.86 30.29 -20.33
C GLY A 127 -6.59 30.34 -18.82
N PHE A 128 -5.64 29.56 -18.32
CA PHE A 128 -5.22 29.61 -16.91
C PHE A 128 -4.14 30.66 -16.69
N ALA A 129 -4.17 31.33 -15.54
CA ALA A 129 -2.99 32.01 -15.01
C ALA A 129 -2.08 30.93 -14.42
N VAL A 130 -0.89 30.74 -14.97
CA VAL A 130 -0.05 29.58 -14.66
C VAL A 130 1.20 29.99 -13.91
N VAL A 131 1.62 29.20 -12.93
CA VAL A 131 2.91 29.34 -12.25
C VAL A 131 3.76 28.08 -12.34
N GLY A 132 5.07 28.25 -12.42
CA GLY A 132 6.06 27.17 -12.34
C GLY A 132 7.36 27.67 -11.73
N SER A 133 8.12 26.77 -11.11
CA SER A 133 9.35 27.15 -10.40
C SER A 133 10.50 26.21 -10.70
N ASN A 134 11.71 26.68 -10.43
CA ASN A 134 12.94 25.89 -10.53
C ASN A 134 13.15 24.97 -9.31
N ASN A 135 12.14 24.75 -8.46
CA ASN A 135 12.21 23.77 -7.37
C ASN A 135 13.31 24.04 -6.31
N GLY A 136 13.91 25.24 -6.28
CA GLY A 136 14.95 25.63 -5.32
C GLY A 136 16.39 25.57 -5.82
N HIS A 137 16.64 25.10 -7.05
CA HIS A 137 17.96 25.05 -7.67
C HIS A 137 17.88 25.09 -9.19
N ASN A 138 19.01 25.16 -9.89
CA ASN A 138 19.03 25.14 -11.35
C ASN A 138 19.68 23.86 -11.87
N GLY A 139 19.16 23.35 -12.98
CA GLY A 139 19.69 22.19 -13.67
C GLY A 139 19.18 20.86 -13.12
N THR A 140 19.71 19.78 -13.67
CA THR A 140 19.19 18.42 -13.45
C THR A 140 19.94 17.62 -12.40
N THR A 141 20.91 18.22 -11.70
CA THR A 141 21.74 17.58 -10.68
C THR A 141 21.30 17.93 -9.25
N ALA A 142 21.50 17.00 -8.32
CA ALA A 142 21.30 17.18 -6.89
C ALA A 142 22.53 17.74 -6.15
N ALA A 143 23.58 18.18 -6.86
CA ALA A 143 24.78 18.73 -6.22
C ALA A 143 24.47 19.91 -5.27
N SER A 144 23.43 20.69 -5.57
CA SER A 144 22.92 21.80 -4.74
C SER A 144 22.36 21.34 -3.39
N PHE A 145 21.97 20.07 -3.25
CA PHE A 145 21.45 19.50 -2.00
C PHE A 145 22.56 19.21 -0.99
N TYR A 146 23.80 19.05 -1.47
CA TYR A 146 24.92 18.63 -0.62
C TYR A 146 25.16 19.63 0.50
N GLN A 147 25.02 19.16 1.75
CA GLN A 147 25.14 19.97 2.97
C GLN A 147 24.21 21.20 3.00
N ASN A 148 23.10 21.18 2.25
CA ASN A 148 22.15 22.28 2.17
C ASN A 148 20.69 21.80 2.33
N SER A 149 20.26 21.69 3.59
CA SER A 149 18.89 21.31 3.96
C SER A 149 17.81 22.26 3.43
N ASP A 150 18.17 23.52 3.19
CA ASP A 150 17.18 24.55 2.82
C ASP A 150 16.78 24.41 1.35
N VAL A 151 17.74 24.09 0.46
CA VAL A 151 17.45 23.72 -0.93
C VAL A 151 16.66 22.41 -0.98
N LEU A 152 16.96 21.45 -0.09
CA LEU A 152 16.15 20.24 0.04
C LEU A 152 14.72 20.53 0.50
N ALA A 153 14.50 21.51 1.38
CA ALA A 153 13.15 21.94 1.77
C ALA A 153 12.39 22.57 0.60
N ASP A 154 13.08 23.37 -0.23
CA ASP A 154 12.52 23.90 -1.48
C ASP A 154 12.07 22.78 -2.42
N PHE A 155 12.95 21.79 -2.65
CA PHE A 155 12.67 20.63 -3.50
C PHE A 155 11.54 19.74 -2.96
N ALA A 156 11.51 19.52 -1.64
CA ALA A 156 10.58 18.61 -1.01
C ALA A 156 9.14 19.15 -0.98
N TRP A 157 8.95 20.43 -0.68
CA TRP A 157 7.61 21.00 -0.53
C TRP A 157 7.52 22.52 -0.73
N ARG A 158 8.55 23.28 -0.35
CA ARG A 158 8.44 24.74 -0.16
C ARG A 158 8.36 25.53 -1.47
N ALA A 159 9.07 25.13 -2.52
CA ALA A 159 9.10 25.87 -3.78
C ALA A 159 7.73 25.91 -4.47
N LEU A 160 7.01 24.77 -4.50
CA LEU A 160 5.68 24.69 -5.09
C LEU A 160 4.67 25.52 -4.29
N HIS A 161 4.64 25.35 -2.97
CA HIS A 161 3.72 26.09 -2.10
C HIS A 161 3.93 27.60 -2.23
N LEU A 162 5.18 28.06 -2.08
CA LEU A 162 5.53 29.47 -2.17
C LEU A 162 5.16 30.08 -3.53
N SER A 163 5.50 29.39 -4.62
CA SER A 163 5.17 29.85 -5.97
C SER A 163 3.66 29.91 -6.19
N THR A 164 2.90 28.98 -5.61
CA THR A 164 1.44 28.97 -5.66
C THR A 164 0.84 30.16 -4.93
N VAL A 165 1.31 30.45 -3.72
CA VAL A 165 0.86 31.60 -2.92
C VAL A 165 1.15 32.91 -3.67
N ILE A 166 2.40 33.11 -4.10
CA ILE A 166 2.82 34.32 -4.83
C ILE A 166 2.07 34.45 -6.16
N GLY A 167 1.93 33.35 -6.89
CA GLY A 167 1.22 33.33 -8.17
C GLY A 167 -0.25 33.74 -8.03
N LYS A 168 -0.94 33.30 -6.97
CA LYS A 168 -2.32 33.69 -6.68
C LYS A 168 -2.44 35.18 -6.37
N GLU A 169 -1.53 35.74 -5.57
CA GLU A 169 -1.49 37.18 -5.25
C GLU A 169 -1.24 38.03 -6.49
N ILE A 170 -0.27 37.63 -7.32
CA ILE A 170 0.05 38.29 -8.59
C ILE A 170 -1.12 38.23 -9.55
N THR A 171 -1.77 37.07 -9.67
CA THR A 171 -2.97 36.90 -10.51
C THR A 171 -4.07 37.88 -10.09
N GLN A 172 -4.36 37.96 -8.79
CA GLN A 172 -5.34 38.91 -8.27
C GLN A 172 -4.95 40.36 -8.54
N ALA A 173 -3.69 40.72 -8.33
CA ALA A 173 -3.21 42.08 -8.55
C ALA A 173 -3.22 42.50 -10.03
N PHE A 174 -2.96 41.57 -10.94
CA PHE A 174 -2.90 41.84 -12.38
C PHE A 174 -4.29 41.98 -13.02
N TYR A 175 -5.21 41.05 -12.74
CA TYR A 175 -6.56 41.08 -13.32
C TYR A 175 -7.54 41.95 -12.53
N GLY A 176 -7.19 42.37 -11.31
CA GLY A 176 -8.06 43.15 -10.43
C GLY A 176 -9.17 42.34 -9.76
N GLU A 177 -9.19 41.01 -9.93
CA GLU A 177 -10.10 40.08 -9.29
C GLU A 177 -9.38 38.78 -8.91
N PRO A 178 -9.74 38.12 -7.79
CA PRO A 178 -9.12 36.86 -7.40
C PRO A 178 -9.51 35.72 -8.35
N HIS A 179 -8.65 34.70 -8.44
CA HIS A 179 -9.00 33.45 -9.11
C HIS A 179 -10.22 32.79 -8.45
N ARG A 180 -11.06 32.12 -9.25
CA ARG A 180 -12.26 31.41 -8.78
C ARG A 180 -11.94 30.01 -8.29
N LYS A 181 -11.04 29.32 -9.01
CA LYS A 181 -10.59 27.95 -8.74
C LYS A 181 -9.11 27.80 -9.05
N SER A 182 -8.45 26.98 -8.24
CA SER A 182 -7.01 26.70 -8.31
C SER A 182 -6.78 25.24 -8.68
N TYR A 183 -5.90 24.99 -9.64
CA TYR A 183 -5.63 23.68 -10.18
C TYR A 183 -4.14 23.37 -10.14
N TYR A 184 -3.78 22.08 -10.17
CA TYR A 184 -2.40 21.63 -10.28
C TYR A 184 -2.25 20.57 -11.37
N LEU A 185 -1.16 20.65 -12.13
CA LEU A 185 -0.77 19.67 -13.13
C LEU A 185 0.69 19.26 -12.92
N GLY A 186 0.93 17.97 -12.65
CA GLY A 186 2.28 17.44 -12.55
C GLY A 186 2.35 15.94 -12.80
N CYS A 187 3.48 15.50 -13.34
CA CYS A 187 3.79 14.08 -13.55
C CYS A 187 5.21 13.75 -13.04
N SER A 188 5.44 12.50 -12.62
CA SER A 188 6.71 12.03 -12.03
C SER A 188 6.94 12.64 -10.64
N LEU A 189 8.07 13.32 -10.43
CA LEU A 189 8.28 14.18 -9.25
C LEU A 189 7.11 15.19 -9.08
N GLY A 190 6.61 15.76 -10.17
CA GLY A 190 5.42 16.60 -10.16
C GLY A 190 4.18 15.89 -9.64
N GLY A 191 4.02 14.59 -9.91
CA GLY A 191 2.93 13.80 -9.32
C GLY A 191 3.07 13.69 -7.81
N ARG A 192 4.29 13.47 -7.30
CA ARG A 192 4.59 13.49 -5.84
C ARG A 192 4.28 14.86 -5.24
N GLN A 193 4.76 15.95 -5.85
CA GLN A 193 4.53 17.31 -5.39
C GLN A 193 3.02 17.65 -5.28
N GLY A 194 2.20 17.18 -6.23
CA GLY A 194 0.75 17.32 -6.17
C GLY A 194 0.12 16.58 -4.99
N ILE A 195 0.50 15.32 -4.77
CA ILE A 195 0.03 14.56 -3.59
C ILE A 195 0.51 15.23 -2.29
N ASN A 196 1.76 15.70 -2.23
CA ASN A 196 2.29 16.40 -1.06
C ASN A 196 1.52 17.69 -0.76
N SER A 197 1.16 18.46 -1.79
CA SER A 197 0.33 19.66 -1.64
C SER A 197 -1.04 19.31 -1.07
N ALA A 198 -1.69 18.22 -1.50
CA ALA A 198 -2.96 17.79 -0.92
C ALA A 198 -2.86 17.45 0.58
N VAL A 199 -1.70 16.96 1.04
CA VAL A 199 -1.45 16.60 2.44
C VAL A 199 -1.13 17.85 3.28
N GLU A 200 -0.07 18.55 2.91
CA GLU A 200 0.54 19.62 3.71
C GLU A 200 -0.16 20.98 3.50
N PHE A 201 -0.64 21.23 2.29
CA PHE A 201 -1.21 22.51 1.87
C PHE A 201 -2.55 22.31 1.14
N PRO A 202 -3.56 21.70 1.80
CA PRO A 202 -4.82 21.35 1.14
C PRO A 202 -5.53 22.55 0.50
N ASP A 203 -5.18 23.77 0.92
CA ASP A 203 -5.75 25.03 0.47
C ASP A 203 -5.13 25.57 -0.83
N ASP A 204 -4.03 24.98 -1.29
CA ASP A 204 -3.33 25.41 -2.50
C ASP A 204 -4.14 25.14 -3.77
N PHE A 205 -4.83 24.00 -3.84
CA PHE A 205 -5.54 23.59 -5.06
C PHE A 205 -6.93 23.02 -4.75
N ASP A 206 -7.92 23.36 -5.57
CA ASP A 206 -9.23 22.72 -5.60
C ASP A 206 -9.20 21.41 -6.40
N GLY A 207 -8.31 21.31 -7.39
CA GLY A 207 -8.16 20.15 -8.26
C GLY A 207 -6.69 19.82 -8.55
N ILE A 208 -6.30 18.56 -8.44
CA ILE A 208 -4.92 18.08 -8.64
C ILE A 208 -4.89 16.96 -9.68
N ILE A 209 -4.03 17.11 -10.69
CA ILE A 209 -3.59 15.99 -11.54
C ILE A 209 -2.21 15.55 -11.10
N ALA A 210 -2.11 14.29 -10.68
CA ALA A 210 -0.86 13.67 -10.25
C ALA A 210 -0.54 12.43 -11.11
N GLY A 211 0.20 12.63 -12.19
CA GLY A 211 0.62 11.56 -13.12
C GLY A 211 1.88 10.81 -12.66
N SER A 212 1.95 9.50 -12.89
CA SER A 212 3.04 8.59 -12.50
C SER A 212 3.74 9.04 -11.20
N PRO A 213 3.01 9.19 -10.08
CA PRO A 213 3.51 9.94 -8.94
C PRO A 213 4.70 9.24 -8.26
N ALA A 214 5.78 9.97 -8.04
CA ALA A 214 6.98 9.51 -7.32
C ALA A 214 6.79 9.47 -5.78
N VAL A 215 5.64 8.98 -5.33
CA VAL A 215 5.30 8.75 -3.91
C VAL A 215 6.01 7.51 -3.37
N ASP A 216 6.18 7.42 -2.05
CA ASP A 216 7.14 6.50 -1.40
C ASP A 216 8.57 6.77 -1.92
N PHE A 217 8.93 8.05 -1.98
CA PHE A 217 10.10 8.54 -2.73
C PHE A 217 11.42 7.89 -2.29
N ASN A 218 11.63 7.71 -0.98
CA ASN A 218 12.85 7.10 -0.45
C ASN A 218 12.99 5.65 -0.95
N SER A 219 11.91 4.86 -0.83
CA SER A 219 11.84 3.49 -1.33
C SER A 219 12.00 3.42 -2.85
N LEU A 220 11.42 4.36 -3.61
CA LEU A 220 11.59 4.48 -5.06
C LEU A 220 13.06 4.73 -5.46
N VAL A 221 13.75 5.61 -4.73
CA VAL A 221 15.17 5.89 -4.97
C VAL A 221 16.01 4.63 -4.75
N SER A 222 15.77 3.92 -3.65
CA SER A 222 16.42 2.66 -3.31
C SER A 222 16.15 1.55 -4.34
N TRP A 223 14.88 1.39 -4.75
CA TRP A 223 14.51 0.43 -5.78
C TRP A 223 15.22 0.69 -7.11
N ARG A 224 15.31 1.96 -7.54
CA ARG A 224 16.06 2.33 -8.75
C ARG A 224 17.58 2.10 -8.60
N ALA A 225 18.15 2.30 -7.41
CA ALA A 225 19.56 2.03 -7.15
C ALA A 225 19.88 0.52 -7.24
N SER A 226 18.95 -0.34 -6.82
CA SER A 226 19.12 -1.80 -6.79
C SER A 226 19.36 -2.43 -8.18
N PHE A 227 18.93 -1.79 -9.26
CA PHE A 227 19.10 -2.35 -10.62
C PHE A 227 20.56 -2.46 -11.05
N PHE A 228 21.44 -1.56 -10.60
CA PHE A 228 22.84 -1.60 -11.02
C PHE A 228 23.60 -2.79 -10.42
N PRO A 229 23.51 -3.08 -9.11
CA PRO A 229 24.02 -4.34 -8.55
C PRO A 229 23.40 -5.60 -9.17
N ILE A 230 22.12 -5.56 -9.57
CA ILE A 230 21.44 -6.69 -10.22
C ILE A 230 21.99 -6.94 -11.64
N THR A 231 22.04 -5.90 -12.47
CA THR A 231 22.43 -6.02 -13.89
C THR A 231 23.94 -6.10 -14.09
N GLY A 232 24.71 -5.50 -13.17
CA GLY A 232 26.15 -5.32 -13.29
C GLY A 232 26.54 -4.31 -14.38
N SER A 233 27.84 -4.05 -14.49
CA SER A 233 28.37 -3.23 -15.58
C SER A 233 28.22 -3.92 -16.95
N ALA A 234 28.32 -3.14 -18.03
CA ALA A 234 28.36 -3.69 -19.39
C ALA A 234 29.50 -4.71 -19.66
N ASN A 235 30.53 -4.74 -18.82
CA ASN A 235 31.64 -5.69 -18.91
C ASN A 235 31.41 -6.97 -18.08
N SER A 236 30.32 -7.05 -17.30
CA SER A 236 30.01 -8.21 -16.48
C SER A 236 29.55 -9.39 -17.35
N THR A 237 29.99 -10.60 -17.01
CA THR A 237 29.71 -11.82 -17.79
C THR A 237 28.23 -12.17 -17.93
N GLY A 238 27.38 -11.68 -17.03
CA GLY A 238 25.93 -11.87 -17.04
C GLY A 238 25.14 -10.70 -17.63
N PHE A 239 25.79 -9.61 -18.07
CA PHE A 239 25.08 -8.42 -18.53
C PHE A 239 24.14 -8.73 -19.71
N ILE A 240 22.97 -8.09 -19.72
CA ILE A 240 21.97 -8.22 -20.79
C ILE A 240 21.99 -6.92 -21.60
N SER A 241 22.30 -7.04 -22.89
CA SER A 241 22.35 -5.87 -23.77
C SER A 241 20.95 -5.24 -23.96
N VAL A 242 20.93 -3.95 -24.27
CA VAL A 242 19.69 -3.20 -24.57
C VAL A 242 18.89 -3.88 -25.70
N SER A 243 19.56 -4.33 -26.76
CA SER A 243 18.90 -5.08 -27.84
C SER A 243 18.33 -6.42 -27.36
N THR A 244 19.00 -7.12 -26.45
CA THR A 244 18.44 -8.37 -25.89
C THR A 244 17.17 -8.11 -25.08
N TRP A 245 17.12 -7.02 -24.29
CA TRP A 245 15.90 -6.61 -23.60
C TRP A 245 14.76 -6.30 -24.57
N LYS A 246 15.03 -5.49 -25.60
CA LYS A 246 14.02 -5.02 -26.55
C LYS A 246 13.56 -6.07 -27.56
N ASP A 247 14.47 -6.86 -28.10
CA ASP A 247 14.17 -7.74 -29.24
C ASP A 247 13.84 -9.17 -28.80
N LEU A 248 14.40 -9.65 -27.68
CA LEU A 248 14.20 -11.02 -27.21
C LEU A 248 13.29 -11.09 -25.98
N ILE A 249 13.59 -10.32 -24.93
CA ILE A 249 12.85 -10.42 -23.66
C ILE A 249 11.45 -9.83 -23.82
N HIS A 250 11.33 -8.61 -24.34
CA HIS A 250 10.04 -7.97 -24.56
C HIS A 250 9.13 -8.78 -25.50
N ALA A 251 9.68 -9.37 -26.56
CA ALA A 251 8.92 -10.23 -27.47
C ALA A 251 8.36 -11.48 -26.75
N GLU A 252 9.11 -12.08 -25.84
CA GLU A 252 8.63 -13.19 -25.02
C GLU A 252 7.61 -12.73 -23.96
N VAL A 253 7.81 -11.54 -23.36
CA VAL A 253 6.83 -10.94 -22.44
C VAL A 253 5.48 -10.79 -23.14
N LEU A 254 5.44 -10.21 -24.35
CA LEU A 254 4.22 -10.11 -25.14
C LEU A 254 3.65 -11.49 -25.49
N THR A 255 4.49 -12.45 -25.87
CA THR A 255 4.07 -13.83 -26.17
C THR A 255 3.32 -14.48 -24.99
N GLN A 256 3.75 -14.20 -23.75
CA GLN A 256 3.12 -14.73 -22.54
C GLN A 256 1.93 -13.89 -22.05
N CYS A 257 1.90 -12.58 -22.32
CA CYS A 257 1.07 -11.64 -21.58
C CYS A 257 0.10 -10.76 -22.39
N ASP A 258 0.34 -10.53 -23.69
CA ASP A 258 -0.53 -9.70 -24.55
C ASP A 258 -1.97 -10.25 -24.55
N THR A 259 -2.12 -11.55 -24.82
CA THR A 259 -3.44 -12.22 -24.90
C THR A 259 -4.22 -12.38 -23.60
N LEU A 260 -3.76 -11.80 -22.48
CA LEU A 260 -4.44 -11.89 -21.18
C LEU A 260 -5.70 -11.03 -21.10
N ASP A 261 -5.75 -9.91 -21.82
CA ASP A 261 -6.96 -9.12 -22.05
C ASP A 261 -7.83 -9.67 -23.22
N CYS A 262 -7.33 -10.75 -23.82
CA CYS A 262 -7.89 -11.49 -24.94
C CYS A 262 -7.89 -10.76 -26.29
N VAL A 263 -6.98 -9.81 -26.47
CA VAL A 263 -6.58 -9.24 -27.77
C VAL A 263 -5.12 -9.62 -28.02
N ASN A 264 -4.67 -9.58 -29.27
CA ASN A 264 -3.25 -9.73 -29.63
C ASN A 264 -2.87 -8.50 -30.43
N ASP A 265 -2.74 -7.37 -29.73
CA ASP A 265 -2.51 -6.04 -30.30
C ASP A 265 -1.14 -5.46 -29.93
N GLY A 266 -0.28 -6.27 -29.32
CA GLY A 266 1.01 -5.85 -28.79
C GLY A 266 0.89 -5.03 -27.51
N ILE A 267 -0.29 -5.02 -26.87
CA ILE A 267 -0.56 -4.22 -25.68
C ILE A 267 -0.82 -5.11 -24.47
N ILE A 268 -0.25 -4.75 -23.32
CA ILE A 268 -0.60 -5.40 -22.04
C ILE A 268 -1.55 -4.47 -21.31
N GLU A 269 -2.86 -4.70 -21.45
CA GLU A 269 -3.88 -3.79 -20.88
C GLU A 269 -3.83 -3.74 -19.34
N ASP A 270 -3.44 -4.85 -18.69
CA ASP A 270 -3.26 -4.93 -17.24
C ASP A 270 -2.06 -5.82 -16.86
N PRO A 271 -0.88 -5.20 -16.61
CA PRO A 271 0.33 -5.93 -16.24
C PRO A 271 0.22 -6.72 -14.93
N SER A 272 -0.75 -6.43 -14.05
CA SER A 272 -0.95 -7.19 -12.80
C SER A 272 -1.33 -8.66 -13.05
N LEU A 273 -1.80 -8.99 -14.25
CA LEU A 273 -2.14 -10.35 -14.68
C LEU A 273 -0.96 -11.10 -15.31
N CYS A 274 0.10 -10.37 -15.69
CA CYS A 274 1.28 -10.91 -16.34
C CYS A 274 2.25 -11.47 -15.30
N ASN A 275 2.25 -12.80 -15.14
CA ASN A 275 3.29 -13.51 -14.39
C ASN A 275 4.31 -14.09 -15.37
N PHE A 276 5.30 -13.27 -15.71
CA PHE A 276 6.30 -13.61 -16.73
C PHE A 276 7.29 -14.68 -16.23
N CYS A 277 7.49 -15.73 -17.02
CA CYS A 277 8.42 -16.82 -16.75
C CYS A 277 9.67 -16.71 -17.65
N PRO A 278 10.79 -16.10 -17.19
CA PRO A 278 11.99 -15.90 -18.00
C PRO A 278 12.72 -17.20 -18.36
N GLU A 279 12.42 -18.32 -17.69
CA GLU A 279 13.01 -19.64 -17.97
C GLU A 279 12.68 -20.14 -19.37
N ALA A 280 11.60 -19.66 -19.98
CA ALA A 280 11.25 -19.95 -21.38
C ALA A 280 12.34 -19.51 -22.37
N LEU A 281 13.15 -18.51 -21.99
CA LEU A 281 14.26 -18.01 -22.80
C LEU A 281 15.59 -18.70 -22.49
N LYS A 282 15.66 -19.62 -21.54
CA LYS A 282 16.91 -20.25 -21.14
C LYS A 282 17.54 -21.03 -22.32
N CYS A 283 18.84 -20.84 -22.53
CA CYS A 283 19.57 -21.62 -23.54
C CYS A 283 19.53 -23.13 -23.23
N THR A 284 19.32 -23.93 -24.27
CA THR A 284 19.34 -25.41 -24.22
C THR A 284 20.37 -25.95 -25.22
N ASP A 285 20.65 -27.25 -25.17
CA ASP A 285 21.59 -27.89 -26.12
C ASP A 285 21.18 -27.68 -27.59
N ASP A 286 19.88 -27.55 -27.86
CA ASP A 286 19.31 -27.33 -29.18
C ASP A 286 19.09 -25.83 -29.52
N ARG A 287 19.11 -24.93 -28.52
CA ARG A 287 18.91 -23.47 -28.68
C ARG A 287 20.04 -22.71 -28.00
N ILE A 288 21.11 -22.47 -28.76
CA ILE A 288 22.31 -21.74 -28.31
C ILE A 288 22.33 -20.26 -28.72
N ASN A 289 21.49 -19.86 -29.68
CA ASN A 289 21.35 -18.49 -30.16
C ASN A 289 19.96 -17.93 -29.77
N ASN A 290 19.84 -16.62 -29.60
CA ASN A 290 18.60 -15.93 -29.19
C ASN A 290 17.98 -16.55 -27.93
N CYS A 291 18.79 -16.73 -26.90
CA CYS A 291 18.42 -17.29 -25.61
C CYS A 291 19.24 -16.61 -24.50
N LEU A 292 18.85 -16.81 -23.24
CA LEU A 292 19.49 -16.28 -22.05
C LEU A 292 20.27 -17.38 -21.32
N SER A 293 21.47 -17.03 -20.87
CA SER A 293 22.24 -17.87 -19.94
C SER A 293 21.51 -18.00 -18.58
N PRO A 294 21.83 -19.01 -17.75
CA PRO A 294 21.24 -19.13 -16.43
C PRO A 294 21.39 -17.88 -15.54
N ALA A 295 22.54 -17.19 -15.65
CA ALA A 295 22.78 -15.94 -14.92
C ALA A 295 21.89 -14.79 -15.43
N GLN A 296 21.70 -14.69 -16.74
CA GLN A 296 20.80 -13.69 -17.34
C GLN A 296 19.33 -13.95 -16.98
N VAL A 297 18.88 -15.21 -16.97
CA VAL A 297 17.52 -15.56 -16.50
C VAL A 297 17.30 -15.09 -15.07
N GLU A 298 18.30 -15.23 -14.20
CA GLU A 298 18.20 -14.78 -12.81
C GLU A 298 18.18 -13.25 -12.69
N ILE A 299 18.92 -12.51 -13.54
CA ILE A 299 18.82 -11.05 -13.62
C ILE A 299 17.40 -10.63 -14.00
N VAL A 300 16.83 -11.25 -15.03
CA VAL A 300 15.46 -10.94 -15.47
C VAL A 300 14.44 -11.26 -14.36
N ARG A 301 14.60 -12.40 -13.68
CA ARG A 301 13.75 -12.75 -12.53
C ARG A 301 13.81 -11.67 -11.44
N LYS A 302 15.01 -11.21 -11.07
CA LYS A 302 15.20 -10.19 -10.03
C LYS A 302 14.60 -8.84 -10.43
N VAL A 303 14.75 -8.44 -11.70
CA VAL A 303 14.14 -7.20 -12.24
C VAL A 303 12.62 -7.19 -12.08
N PHE A 304 11.96 -8.33 -12.34
CA PHE A 304 10.52 -8.50 -12.18
C PHE A 304 10.10 -9.05 -10.81
N SER A 305 10.98 -8.95 -9.80
CA SER A 305 10.67 -9.32 -8.42
C SER A 305 10.54 -8.07 -7.53
N PRO A 306 9.68 -8.09 -6.50
CA PRO A 306 9.61 -6.99 -5.55
C PRO A 306 10.89 -6.91 -4.69
N MET A 307 11.18 -5.70 -4.20
CA MET A 307 12.29 -5.46 -3.29
C MET A 307 11.81 -5.53 -1.84
N TYR A 308 12.42 -6.40 -1.04
CA TYR A 308 12.09 -6.61 0.37
C TYR A 308 13.23 -6.19 1.30
N GLY A 309 12.87 -5.73 2.50
CA GLY A 309 13.80 -5.48 3.60
C GLY A 309 14.24 -6.77 4.30
N GLU A 310 15.23 -6.65 5.19
CA GLU A 310 15.70 -7.77 6.03
C GLU A 310 14.63 -8.31 6.99
N ASP A 311 13.65 -7.47 7.35
CA ASP A 311 12.48 -7.80 8.16
C ASP A 311 11.35 -8.50 7.36
N GLY A 312 11.57 -8.72 6.06
CA GLY A 312 10.58 -9.29 5.15
C GLY A 312 9.48 -8.32 4.73
N GLN A 313 9.57 -7.03 5.07
CA GLN A 313 8.61 -6.02 4.63
C GLN A 313 8.90 -5.58 3.20
N LEU A 314 7.85 -5.25 2.45
CA LEU A 314 7.99 -4.74 1.09
C LEU A 314 8.55 -3.31 1.13
N ILE A 315 9.73 -3.11 0.54
CA ILE A 315 10.29 -1.78 0.29
C ILE A 315 9.60 -1.17 -0.93
N PHE A 316 9.65 -1.88 -2.08
CA PHE A 316 9.05 -1.38 -3.32
C PHE A 316 8.58 -2.53 -4.23
N PRO A 317 7.47 -2.37 -4.97
CA PRO A 317 6.97 -3.40 -5.87
C PRO A 317 7.93 -3.71 -7.03
N ALA A 318 7.70 -4.84 -7.69
CA ALA A 318 8.44 -5.25 -8.89
C ALA A 318 8.28 -4.24 -10.03
N MET A 319 9.21 -4.24 -10.98
CA MET A 319 8.92 -3.65 -12.29
C MET A 319 7.77 -4.41 -12.94
N GLN A 320 6.83 -3.72 -13.57
CA GLN A 320 5.79 -4.37 -14.36
C GLN A 320 6.34 -4.83 -15.73
N PRO A 321 6.03 -6.07 -16.17
CA PRO A 321 6.37 -6.52 -17.51
C PRO A 321 5.70 -5.66 -18.60
N GLY A 322 6.40 -5.48 -19.72
CA GLY A 322 5.99 -4.62 -20.84
C GLY A 322 6.77 -3.30 -20.90
N SER A 323 7.44 -2.91 -19.80
CA SER A 323 8.21 -1.66 -19.69
C SER A 323 9.64 -1.76 -20.24
N GLU A 324 10.04 -2.92 -20.78
CA GLU A 324 11.43 -3.21 -21.14
C GLU A 324 11.97 -2.24 -22.20
N LEU A 325 11.10 -1.75 -23.11
CA LEU A 325 11.48 -0.83 -24.17
C LEU A 325 12.07 0.47 -23.64
N GLU A 326 11.46 1.07 -22.61
CA GLU A 326 11.97 2.29 -21.98
C GLU A 326 13.03 1.97 -20.92
N ALA A 327 12.79 0.95 -20.09
CA ALA A 327 13.66 0.64 -18.96
C ALA A 327 15.06 0.16 -19.40
N ALA A 328 15.18 -0.50 -20.56
CA ALA A 328 16.46 -0.92 -21.11
C ALA A 328 17.39 0.25 -21.47
N ASP A 329 16.84 1.39 -21.90
CA ASP A 329 17.61 2.60 -22.21
C ASP A 329 17.94 3.42 -20.96
N GLN A 330 17.43 3.03 -19.79
CA GLN A 330 17.56 3.78 -18.55
C GLN A 330 18.10 2.89 -17.41
N LEU A 331 17.20 2.19 -16.71
CA LEU A 331 17.53 1.43 -15.50
C LEU A 331 18.44 0.22 -15.77
N TYR A 332 18.40 -0.38 -16.97
CA TYR A 332 19.14 -1.62 -17.26
C TYR A 332 20.41 -1.40 -18.09
N THR A 333 20.87 -0.16 -18.22
CA THR A 333 22.01 0.23 -19.10
C THR A 333 23.38 -0.25 -18.64
N GLY A 334 23.47 -0.94 -17.49
CA GLY A 334 24.72 -1.33 -16.87
C GLY A 334 25.51 -0.14 -16.34
N LYS A 335 24.80 0.92 -15.93
CA LYS A 335 25.32 2.11 -15.26
C LYS A 335 24.40 2.47 -14.08
N PRO A 336 24.93 3.05 -12.99
CA PRO A 336 24.11 3.56 -11.90
C PRO A 336 23.06 4.56 -12.40
N PHE A 337 21.82 4.40 -11.96
CA PHE A 337 20.78 5.36 -12.30
C PHE A 337 21.06 6.71 -11.63
N ARG A 338 21.23 7.76 -12.44
CA ARG A 338 21.80 9.04 -12.00
C ARG A 338 21.05 9.66 -10.82
N TYR A 339 19.72 9.68 -10.85
CA TYR A 339 18.93 10.31 -9.78
C TYR A 339 19.15 9.63 -8.44
N SER A 340 19.16 8.28 -8.44
CA SER A 340 19.39 7.54 -7.20
C SER A 340 20.83 7.68 -6.73
N LYS A 341 21.80 7.57 -7.64
CA LYS A 341 23.22 7.79 -7.30
C LYS A 341 23.41 9.14 -6.63
N GLU A 342 22.93 10.22 -7.23
CA GLU A 342 23.12 11.57 -6.69
C GLU A 342 22.34 11.80 -5.39
N TRP A 343 21.16 11.17 -5.22
CA TRP A 343 20.44 11.22 -3.94
C TRP A 343 21.25 10.57 -2.82
N PHE A 344 21.78 9.37 -3.04
CA PHE A 344 22.65 8.72 -2.05
C PHE A 344 23.93 9.50 -1.78
N GLN A 345 24.54 10.11 -2.81
CA GLN A 345 25.78 10.88 -2.67
C GLN A 345 25.60 12.25 -2.01
N TYR A 346 24.53 12.97 -2.30
CA TYR A 346 24.37 14.36 -1.86
C TYR A 346 23.38 14.54 -0.72
N VAL A 347 22.52 13.55 -0.45
CA VAL A 347 21.48 13.63 0.59
C VAL A 347 21.68 12.59 1.68
N VAL A 348 21.87 11.31 1.33
CA VAL A 348 21.93 10.23 2.33
C VAL A 348 23.32 10.12 2.97
N TYR A 349 24.36 10.12 2.16
CA TYR A 349 25.75 9.93 2.60
C TYR A 349 26.63 11.11 2.19
N ASN A 350 27.51 10.89 1.23
CA ASN A 350 28.50 11.85 0.76
C ASN A 350 28.99 11.47 -0.66
N PRO A 351 29.73 12.36 -1.37
CA PRO A 351 30.12 12.13 -2.76
C PRO A 351 31.01 10.91 -3.02
N SER A 352 31.58 10.29 -1.97
CA SER A 352 32.41 9.07 -2.09
C SER A 352 31.62 7.77 -2.05
N TRP A 353 30.30 7.81 -1.80
CA TRP A 353 29.45 6.61 -1.82
C TRP A 353 29.46 5.95 -3.21
N ASP A 354 29.64 4.62 -3.23
CA ASP A 354 29.72 3.82 -4.44
C ASP A 354 28.38 3.12 -4.74
N PRO A 355 27.70 3.45 -5.84
CA PRO A 355 26.46 2.79 -6.24
C PRO A 355 26.59 1.30 -6.58
N ALA A 356 27.80 0.78 -6.83
CA ALA A 356 28.01 -0.64 -7.06
C ALA A 356 27.76 -1.49 -5.80
N GLU A 357 27.96 -0.89 -4.62
CA GLU A 357 27.86 -1.54 -3.32
C GLU A 357 26.47 -1.36 -2.67
N PHE A 358 25.49 -0.82 -3.41
CA PHE A 358 24.15 -0.59 -2.89
C PHE A 358 23.53 -1.87 -2.32
N ASP A 359 23.01 -1.79 -1.10
CA ASP A 359 22.32 -2.90 -0.43
C ASP A 359 21.02 -2.48 0.29
N ILE A 360 20.42 -3.42 1.02
CA ILE A 360 19.17 -3.18 1.77
C ILE A 360 19.38 -2.25 2.97
N HIS A 361 20.59 -2.20 3.54
CA HIS A 361 20.91 -1.27 4.62
C HIS A 361 20.87 0.18 4.13
N ASP A 362 21.43 0.47 2.96
CA ASP A 362 21.33 1.80 2.33
C ASP A 362 19.86 2.22 2.16
N ALA A 363 19.01 1.28 1.74
CA ALA A 363 17.57 1.53 1.58
C ALA A 363 16.89 1.92 2.90
N LYS A 364 17.26 1.24 3.99
CA LYS A 364 16.77 1.58 5.34
C LYS A 364 17.28 2.94 5.80
N VAL A 365 18.56 3.25 5.61
CA VAL A 365 19.13 4.56 6.00
C VAL A 365 18.44 5.69 5.24
N ALA A 366 18.16 5.52 3.95
CA ALA A 366 17.41 6.51 3.18
C ALA A 366 15.98 6.71 3.66
N ASP A 367 15.28 5.62 4.06
CA ASP A 367 13.91 5.72 4.58
C ASP A 367 13.86 6.30 6.01
N ASP A 368 14.80 5.91 6.88
CA ASP A 368 14.92 6.44 8.25
C ASP A 368 15.28 7.94 8.24
N LEU A 369 16.10 8.39 7.28
CA LEU A 369 16.48 9.81 7.16
C LEU A 369 15.31 10.70 6.76
N ASN A 370 14.46 10.23 5.83
CA ASN A 370 13.28 10.90 5.26
C ASN A 370 13.33 12.45 5.32
N PRO A 371 14.31 13.10 4.68
CA PRO A 371 14.55 14.52 4.88
C PRO A 371 13.34 15.31 4.37
N GLN A 372 12.87 16.25 5.19
CA GLN A 372 11.75 17.14 4.84
C GLN A 372 10.45 16.38 4.49
N ASN A 373 10.26 15.19 5.05
CA ASN A 373 9.12 14.31 4.77
C ASN A 373 8.91 13.99 3.27
N ILE A 374 10.01 13.93 2.51
CA ILE A 374 9.94 13.77 1.05
C ILE A 374 9.34 12.43 0.61
N ARG A 375 9.27 11.44 1.50
CA ARG A 375 8.62 10.14 1.21
C ARG A 375 7.24 10.32 0.58
N THR A 376 6.45 11.29 1.06
CA THR A 376 5.09 11.58 0.59
C THR A 376 4.25 10.30 0.45
N TRP A 377 3.98 9.65 1.60
CA TRP A 377 3.19 8.42 1.68
C TRP A 377 2.09 8.54 2.75
N PRO A 378 1.07 9.40 2.52
CA PRO A 378 0.07 9.72 3.53
C PRO A 378 -0.91 8.58 3.80
N ASN A 379 -1.26 8.40 5.08
CA ASN A 379 -2.36 7.55 5.53
C ASN A 379 -3.73 8.26 5.47
N ASP A 380 -3.74 9.59 5.34
CA ASP A 380 -4.96 10.39 5.41
C ASP A 380 -4.92 11.58 4.44
N LEU A 381 -6.04 11.80 3.73
CA LEU A 381 -6.31 12.98 2.92
C LEU A 381 -7.63 13.66 3.33
N SER A 382 -8.13 13.40 4.55
CA SER A 382 -9.42 13.90 5.03
C SER A 382 -9.54 15.43 5.00
N ASN A 383 -8.47 16.17 5.24
CA ASN A 383 -8.52 17.63 5.19
C ASN A 383 -8.79 18.14 3.76
N TYR A 384 -8.15 17.53 2.77
CA TYR A 384 -8.36 17.83 1.35
C TYR A 384 -9.75 17.38 0.87
N GLU A 385 -10.21 16.21 1.31
CA GLU A 385 -11.55 15.68 1.02
C GLU A 385 -12.66 16.59 1.58
N LYS A 386 -12.58 16.97 2.86
CA LYS A 386 -13.60 17.77 3.56
C LYS A 386 -13.79 19.17 2.97
N ARG A 387 -12.73 19.78 2.44
CA ARG A 387 -12.83 21.08 1.73
C ARG A 387 -13.37 20.95 0.31
N GLY A 388 -13.61 19.72 -0.17
CA GLY A 388 -14.15 19.43 -1.48
C GLY A 388 -13.12 19.31 -2.59
N GLY A 389 -11.82 19.19 -2.26
CA GLY A 389 -10.76 19.04 -3.24
C GLY A 389 -10.92 17.77 -4.08
N LYS A 390 -10.42 17.78 -5.32
CA LYS A 390 -10.45 16.64 -6.26
C LYS A 390 -9.05 16.26 -6.72
N ILE A 391 -8.76 14.96 -6.80
CA ILE A 391 -7.50 14.41 -7.32
C ILE A 391 -7.83 13.41 -8.42
N ILE A 392 -7.21 13.62 -9.58
CA ILE A 392 -7.10 12.60 -10.62
C ILE A 392 -5.63 12.17 -10.68
N THR A 393 -5.37 10.90 -10.41
CA THR A 393 -4.06 10.30 -10.65
C THR A 393 -4.12 9.37 -11.86
N PHE A 394 -3.02 9.27 -12.60
CA PHE A 394 -2.89 8.31 -13.68
C PHE A 394 -1.50 7.70 -13.69
N HIS A 395 -1.34 6.50 -14.25
CA HIS A 395 -0.03 5.88 -14.42
C HIS A 395 0.01 5.08 -15.71
N GLY A 396 1.04 5.32 -16.52
CA GLY A 396 1.33 4.52 -17.71
C GLY A 396 1.69 3.08 -17.32
N GLN A 397 1.08 2.09 -17.98
CA GLN A 397 1.29 0.68 -17.65
C GLN A 397 2.62 0.12 -18.21
N GLN A 398 3.35 0.88 -19.03
CA GLN A 398 4.71 0.58 -19.50
C GLN A 398 5.74 1.60 -18.99
N ASP A 399 5.48 2.26 -17.86
CA ASP A 399 6.41 3.20 -17.26
C ASP A 399 7.75 2.53 -16.89
N GLY A 400 8.82 2.87 -17.61
CA GLY A 400 10.14 2.28 -17.43
C GLY A 400 10.98 2.93 -16.34
N LYS A 401 10.44 3.90 -15.58
CA LYS A 401 11.18 4.66 -14.55
C LYS A 401 10.60 4.52 -13.15
N ILE A 402 9.28 4.42 -13.05
CA ILE A 402 8.52 4.24 -11.81
C ILE A 402 7.52 3.14 -12.10
N THR A 403 7.56 2.04 -11.35
CA THR A 403 6.62 0.94 -11.61
C THR A 403 5.17 1.36 -11.37
N SER A 404 4.29 1.00 -12.31
CA SER A 404 2.86 1.32 -12.24
C SER A 404 2.18 0.65 -11.04
N PHE A 405 2.72 -0.46 -10.57
CA PHE A 405 2.27 -1.18 -9.38
C PHE A 405 2.36 -0.32 -8.11
N ASN A 406 3.24 0.68 -8.05
CA ASN A 406 3.34 1.53 -6.87
C ASN A 406 2.13 2.47 -6.72
N THR A 407 1.52 2.93 -7.81
CA THR A 407 0.30 3.76 -7.71
C THR A 407 -0.92 2.92 -7.36
N GLU A 408 -1.00 1.67 -7.81
CA GLU A 408 -2.01 0.71 -7.32
C GLU A 408 -1.84 0.47 -5.81
N ARG A 409 -0.59 0.24 -5.36
CA ARG A 409 -0.24 0.10 -3.94
C ARG A 409 -0.64 1.34 -3.14
N PHE A 410 -0.33 2.54 -3.64
CA PHE A 410 -0.68 3.80 -3.00
C PHE A 410 -2.19 3.98 -2.85
N TYR A 411 -2.94 3.73 -3.93
CA TYR A 411 -4.41 3.81 -3.90
C TYR A 411 -5.00 2.87 -2.84
N ASN A 412 -4.57 1.60 -2.83
CA ASN A 412 -5.06 0.59 -1.89
C ASN A 412 -4.65 0.90 -0.44
N HIS A 413 -3.45 1.44 -0.25
CA HIS A 413 -2.95 1.92 1.04
C HIS A 413 -3.85 3.02 1.60
N LEU A 414 -4.12 4.05 0.80
CA LEU A 414 -4.97 5.17 1.20
C LEU A 414 -6.42 4.71 1.49
N ALA A 415 -6.99 3.87 0.62
CA ALA A 415 -8.32 3.29 0.81
C ALA A 415 -8.43 2.57 2.16
N THR A 416 -7.42 1.76 2.49
CA THR A 416 -7.37 1.00 3.73
C THR A 416 -7.18 1.90 4.94
N ALA A 417 -6.24 2.86 4.87
CA ALA A 417 -5.89 3.75 5.97
C ALA A 417 -7.04 4.71 6.33
N MET A 418 -7.76 5.23 5.33
CA MET A 418 -8.93 6.08 5.52
C MET A 418 -10.22 5.28 5.79
N ASN A 419 -10.15 3.94 5.76
CA ASN A 419 -11.30 3.04 5.88
C ASN A 419 -12.44 3.38 4.89
N MET A 420 -12.07 3.61 3.62
CA MET A 420 -12.97 3.96 2.54
C MET A 420 -13.01 2.86 1.47
N SER A 421 -14.20 2.55 0.98
CA SER A 421 -14.39 1.76 -0.24
C SER A 421 -13.92 2.55 -1.46
N SER A 422 -13.68 1.85 -2.59
CA SER A 422 -13.37 2.52 -3.85
C SER A 422 -14.43 3.55 -4.24
N SER A 423 -15.72 3.25 -4.00
CA SER A 423 -16.82 4.17 -4.28
C SER A 423 -16.86 5.41 -3.37
N GLU A 424 -16.26 5.34 -2.18
CA GLU A 424 -16.14 6.51 -1.29
C GLU A 424 -14.94 7.38 -1.70
N LEU A 425 -13.80 6.75 -2.00
CA LEU A 425 -12.65 7.46 -2.59
C LEU A 425 -13.03 8.17 -3.88
N ASP A 426 -13.83 7.53 -4.73
CA ASP A 426 -14.34 8.05 -6.01
C ASP A 426 -15.01 9.44 -5.95
N ASN A 427 -15.40 9.90 -4.75
CA ASN A 427 -15.95 11.23 -4.51
C ASN A 427 -14.89 12.34 -4.59
N PHE A 428 -13.62 12.03 -4.38
CA PHE A 428 -12.54 13.01 -4.38
C PHE A 428 -11.21 12.52 -4.96
N PHE A 429 -10.95 11.22 -5.05
CA PHE A 429 -9.71 10.64 -5.57
C PHE A 429 -10.05 9.57 -6.63
N ARG A 430 -9.62 9.76 -7.88
CA ARG A 430 -9.79 8.77 -8.97
C ARG A 430 -8.45 8.43 -9.59
N PHE A 431 -8.19 7.14 -9.79
CA PHE A 431 -6.98 6.63 -10.42
C PHE A 431 -7.30 5.99 -11.78
N PHE A 432 -6.57 6.36 -12.83
CA PHE A 432 -6.65 5.78 -14.17
C PHE A 432 -5.37 5.05 -14.57
N ARG A 433 -5.51 3.81 -15.03
CA ARG A 433 -4.40 3.04 -15.60
C ARG A 433 -4.40 3.24 -17.10
N ILE A 434 -3.33 3.80 -17.63
CA ILE A 434 -3.22 4.11 -19.05
C ILE A 434 -2.47 2.98 -19.73
N SER A 435 -3.18 2.14 -20.47
CA SER A 435 -2.57 0.99 -21.12
C SER A 435 -1.49 1.41 -22.10
N ASP A 436 -0.33 0.76 -21.98
CA ASP A 436 0.80 0.93 -22.88
C ASP A 436 1.30 2.36 -23.10
N MET A 437 1.10 3.19 -22.09
CA MET A 437 1.78 4.47 -21.97
C MET A 437 3.08 4.29 -21.17
N SER A 438 4.16 4.89 -21.64
CA SER A 438 5.46 4.95 -20.97
C SER A 438 5.47 6.03 -19.87
N HIS A 439 6.65 6.40 -19.34
CA HIS A 439 6.72 7.41 -18.27
C HIS A 439 6.18 8.78 -18.70
N CYS A 440 5.04 9.19 -18.12
CA CYS A 440 4.33 10.47 -18.35
C CYS A 440 3.83 10.78 -19.77
N SER A 441 4.37 10.14 -20.80
CA SER A 441 4.02 10.35 -22.20
C SER A 441 4.54 9.18 -23.06
N SER A 442 4.21 9.18 -24.36
CA SER A 442 4.65 8.18 -25.34
C SER A 442 4.22 6.74 -24.99
N GLY A 443 4.70 5.78 -25.78
CA GLY A 443 4.37 4.37 -25.67
C GLY A 443 3.50 3.87 -26.84
N PRO A 444 3.37 2.55 -27.00
CA PRO A 444 2.60 1.95 -28.09
C PRO A 444 1.08 2.18 -27.96
N GLY A 445 0.58 2.42 -26.74
CA GLY A 445 -0.84 2.55 -26.44
C GLY A 445 -1.46 3.91 -26.75
N ALA A 446 -2.75 4.08 -26.44
CA ALA A 446 -3.46 5.34 -26.62
C ALA A 446 -3.12 6.36 -25.51
N TRP A 447 -1.92 6.91 -25.55
CA TRP A 447 -1.31 7.65 -24.44
C TRP A 447 -1.62 9.15 -24.41
N ALA A 448 -2.14 9.76 -25.48
CA ALA A 448 -2.39 11.21 -25.51
C ALA A 448 -3.82 11.55 -25.07
N PHE A 449 -3.96 12.23 -23.92
CA PHE A 449 -5.26 12.58 -23.32
C PHE A 449 -5.22 13.93 -22.56
N GLY A 450 -4.39 14.89 -23.01
CA GLY A 450 -4.36 16.23 -22.42
C GLY A 450 -3.61 16.36 -21.09
N GLN A 451 -2.65 15.47 -20.82
CA GLN A 451 -1.86 15.46 -19.58
C GLN A 451 -0.70 16.46 -19.53
N GLY A 452 -0.50 17.28 -20.57
CA GLY A 452 0.64 18.20 -20.69
C GLY A 452 1.94 17.50 -21.13
N GLY A 453 3.08 18.17 -20.94
CA GLY A 453 4.43 17.64 -21.08
C GLY A 453 4.94 17.37 -22.50
N SER A 454 4.10 17.41 -23.53
CA SER A 454 4.50 17.18 -24.93
C SER A 454 3.49 17.76 -25.94
N PRO A 455 3.88 17.99 -27.21
CA PRO A 455 3.00 18.58 -28.22
C PRO A 455 1.72 17.78 -28.49
N ALA A 456 1.79 16.45 -28.55
CA ALA A 456 0.63 15.62 -28.88
C ALA A 456 -0.51 15.70 -27.83
N PRO A 457 -0.25 15.59 -26.51
CA PRO A 457 -1.25 15.89 -25.48
C PRO A 457 -1.75 17.34 -25.51
N ALA A 458 -0.89 18.32 -25.83
CA ALA A 458 -1.29 19.72 -25.90
C ALA A 458 -2.28 20.01 -27.03
N MET A 459 -2.32 19.16 -28.05
CA MET A 459 -3.29 19.22 -29.16
C MET A 459 -4.61 18.49 -28.88
N THR A 460 -4.71 17.74 -27.78
CA THR A 460 -5.96 17.08 -27.40
C THR A 460 -7.04 18.13 -27.11
N PRO A 461 -8.20 18.08 -27.80
CA PRO A 461 -9.25 19.09 -27.62
C PRO A 461 -9.65 19.23 -26.15
N PHE A 462 -9.77 20.48 -25.66
CA PHE A 462 -10.05 20.76 -24.25
C PHE A 462 -11.53 20.49 -23.88
N ASN A 463 -11.89 19.21 -23.84
CA ASN A 463 -13.21 18.71 -23.44
C ASN A 463 -13.08 17.61 -22.36
N GLY A 464 -14.08 17.49 -21.49
CA GLY A 464 -13.99 16.65 -20.29
C GLY A 464 -13.92 15.12 -20.52
N ASN A 465 -14.09 14.63 -21.75
CA ASN A 465 -14.00 13.20 -22.05
C ASN A 465 -12.61 12.80 -22.57
N GLU A 466 -11.98 13.67 -23.37
CA GLU A 466 -10.71 13.40 -24.04
C GLU A 466 -9.51 14.04 -23.32
N ASN A 467 -9.75 15.10 -22.54
CA ASN A 467 -8.69 15.88 -21.90
C ASN A 467 -8.80 15.83 -20.38
N ILE A 468 -7.79 15.27 -19.71
CA ILE A 468 -7.78 15.10 -18.25
C ILE A 468 -7.82 16.42 -17.47
N LEU A 469 -7.20 17.49 -17.98
CA LEU A 469 -7.26 18.81 -17.35
C LEU A 469 -8.68 19.40 -17.46
N ALA A 470 -9.32 19.27 -18.63
CA ALA A 470 -10.72 19.65 -18.79
C ALA A 470 -11.67 18.80 -17.94
N ALA A 471 -11.37 17.50 -17.78
CA ALA A 471 -12.14 16.59 -16.93
C ALA A 471 -12.06 16.99 -15.45
N LEU A 472 -10.86 17.37 -14.98
CA LEU A 472 -10.67 17.88 -13.63
C LEU A 472 -11.45 19.19 -13.41
N VAL A 473 -11.39 20.12 -14.37
CA VAL A 473 -12.17 21.37 -14.33
C VAL A 473 -13.66 21.07 -14.23
N ALA A 474 -14.18 20.17 -15.06
CA ALA A 474 -15.59 19.78 -15.02
C ALA A 474 -15.97 19.15 -13.67
N TRP A 475 -15.07 18.38 -13.06
CA TRP A 475 -15.32 17.77 -11.76
C TRP A 475 -15.35 18.81 -10.64
N VAL A 476 -14.39 19.74 -10.62
CA VAL A 476 -14.29 20.78 -9.58
C VAL A 476 -15.39 21.84 -9.72
N GLU A 477 -15.66 22.33 -10.92
CA GLU A 477 -16.61 23.44 -11.16
C GLU A 477 -18.07 22.98 -11.32
N HIS A 478 -18.29 21.75 -11.79
CA HIS A 478 -19.62 21.28 -12.16
C HIS A 478 -20.01 19.96 -11.49
N GLY A 479 -19.13 19.36 -10.68
CA GLY A 479 -19.40 18.08 -10.04
C GLY A 479 -19.47 16.89 -11.01
N VAL A 480 -18.97 17.06 -12.24
CA VAL A 480 -18.98 16.02 -13.27
C VAL A 480 -17.67 15.26 -13.24
N ALA A 481 -17.65 14.16 -12.51
CA ALA A 481 -16.46 13.36 -12.33
C ALA A 481 -16.23 12.40 -13.51
N PRO A 482 -14.97 12.22 -13.99
CA PRO A 482 -14.69 11.37 -15.15
C PRO A 482 -14.80 9.89 -14.79
N GLU A 483 -15.62 9.12 -15.51
CA GLU A 483 -15.68 7.65 -15.36
C GLU A 483 -14.57 6.95 -16.16
N THR A 484 -14.15 7.57 -17.27
CA THR A 484 -13.04 7.15 -18.12
C THR A 484 -12.25 8.38 -18.57
N ILE A 485 -11.07 8.14 -19.12
CA ILE A 485 -10.31 9.14 -19.86
C ILE A 485 -9.99 8.55 -21.23
N THR A 486 -10.48 9.18 -22.30
CA THR A 486 -10.21 8.71 -23.66
C THR A 486 -8.82 9.15 -24.10
N GLY A 487 -7.92 8.18 -24.23
CA GLY A 487 -6.62 8.37 -24.84
C GLY A 487 -6.64 8.17 -26.35
N THR A 488 -5.67 8.80 -27.02
CA THR A 488 -5.46 8.73 -28.46
C THR A 488 -4.04 8.25 -28.77
N LYS A 489 -3.91 7.29 -29.70
CA LYS A 489 -2.65 6.98 -30.38
C LYS A 489 -2.69 7.66 -31.75
N TYR A 490 -1.72 8.53 -32.02
CA TYR A 490 -1.54 9.14 -33.34
C TYR A 490 -0.63 8.28 -34.20
N VAL A 491 -0.78 8.37 -35.52
CA VAL A 491 0.14 7.72 -36.46
C VAL A 491 1.54 8.30 -36.25
N ASP A 492 2.52 7.43 -35.98
CA ASP A 492 3.90 7.80 -35.63
C ASP A 492 4.03 8.84 -34.50
N ASP A 493 3.06 8.87 -33.59
CA ASP A 493 2.94 9.88 -32.51
C ASP A 493 2.90 11.33 -33.01
N ASN A 494 2.57 11.54 -34.29
CA ASN A 494 2.41 12.84 -34.91
C ASN A 494 0.91 13.15 -35.12
N PRO A 495 0.35 14.12 -34.37
CA PRO A 495 -1.05 14.53 -34.55
C PRO A 495 -1.42 15.00 -35.96
N GLU A 496 -0.46 15.52 -36.73
CA GLU A 496 -0.68 15.96 -38.12
C GLU A 496 -0.94 14.80 -39.08
N LEU A 497 -0.48 13.59 -38.74
CA LEU A 497 -0.69 12.37 -39.53
C LEU A 497 -2.03 11.69 -39.21
N GLY A 498 -2.79 12.23 -38.25
CA GLY A 498 -4.10 11.74 -37.86
C GLY A 498 -4.06 10.66 -36.77
N ILE A 499 -5.26 10.19 -36.43
CA ILE A 499 -5.49 9.24 -35.33
C ILE A 499 -5.30 7.81 -35.85
N SER A 500 -4.48 7.01 -35.17
CA SER A 500 -4.38 5.57 -35.41
C SER A 500 -5.53 4.84 -34.72
N PHE A 501 -5.68 5.02 -33.40
CA PHE A 501 -6.79 4.47 -32.62
C PHE A 501 -7.02 5.26 -31.33
N ARG A 502 -8.14 4.99 -30.65
CA ARG A 502 -8.49 5.58 -29.36
C ARG A 502 -8.88 4.48 -28.37
N ARG A 503 -8.68 4.74 -27.07
CA ARG A 503 -9.06 3.81 -26.00
C ARG A 503 -9.56 4.59 -24.79
N SER A 504 -10.67 4.16 -24.20
CA SER A 504 -11.19 4.75 -22.96
C SER A 504 -10.58 4.03 -21.76
N HIS A 505 -9.64 4.68 -21.10
CA HIS A 505 -8.93 4.13 -19.96
C HIS A 505 -9.84 4.08 -18.75
N CYS A 506 -9.92 2.91 -18.13
CA CYS A 506 -10.80 2.64 -17.01
C CYS A 506 -10.26 3.24 -15.71
N ARG A 507 -11.17 3.69 -14.86
CA ARG A 507 -10.87 4.05 -13.47
C ARG A 507 -10.62 2.79 -12.62
N TYR A 508 -9.49 2.71 -11.95
CA TYR A 508 -9.15 1.64 -11.00
C TYR A 508 -10.17 1.59 -9.84
N PRO A 509 -10.59 0.39 -9.38
CA PRO A 509 -10.07 -0.96 -9.71
C PRO A 509 -10.72 -1.61 -10.94
N LEU A 510 -11.47 -0.86 -11.77
CA LEU A 510 -11.99 -1.42 -13.02
C LEU A 510 -10.84 -1.72 -13.98
N ARG A 511 -11.07 -2.73 -14.82
CA ARG A 511 -10.16 -3.15 -15.88
C ARG A 511 -10.84 -2.94 -17.22
N ASN A 512 -10.06 -2.54 -18.21
CA ASN A 512 -10.54 -2.58 -19.58
C ASN A 512 -10.58 -4.04 -20.03
N THR A 513 -11.59 -4.44 -20.78
CA THR A 513 -11.73 -5.82 -21.26
C THR A 513 -12.39 -5.79 -22.61
N TYR A 514 -11.72 -6.39 -23.59
CA TYR A 514 -12.27 -6.52 -24.93
C TYR A 514 -13.50 -7.44 -24.91
N ILE A 515 -14.57 -7.08 -25.62
CA ILE A 515 -15.85 -7.81 -25.65
C ILE A 515 -16.26 -8.29 -27.05
N GLY A 516 -15.41 -8.12 -28.06
CA GLY A 516 -15.69 -8.43 -29.48
C GLY A 516 -15.70 -7.18 -30.36
N GLY A 517 -15.70 -7.32 -31.68
CA GLY A 517 -15.63 -6.21 -32.64
C GLY A 517 -14.22 -5.90 -33.15
N ASN A 518 -13.99 -4.76 -33.81
CA ASN A 518 -12.64 -4.33 -34.18
C ASN A 518 -11.98 -3.66 -32.96
N HIS A 519 -10.90 -4.22 -32.43
CA HIS A 519 -10.21 -3.71 -31.22
C HIS A 519 -9.53 -2.34 -31.44
N TRP A 520 -9.45 -1.87 -32.69
CA TRP A 520 -9.02 -0.53 -33.05
C TRP A 520 -10.19 0.46 -33.22
N GLU A 521 -11.43 -0.02 -33.32
CA GLU A 521 -12.63 0.82 -33.46
C GLU A 521 -13.33 1.00 -32.13
N PHE A 522 -13.66 2.26 -31.84
CA PHE A 522 -14.39 2.67 -30.66
C PHE A 522 -15.89 2.40 -30.82
N THR A 523 -16.51 1.62 -29.92
CA THR A 523 -17.97 1.67 -29.70
C THR A 523 -18.30 2.07 -28.26
N SER A 524 -19.18 3.07 -28.11
CA SER A 524 -19.58 3.62 -26.80
C SER A 524 -20.32 2.64 -25.87
N GLU A 525 -20.54 1.39 -26.30
CA GLU A 525 -21.26 0.35 -25.57
C GLU A 525 -20.32 -0.60 -24.76
N GLU A 526 -19.00 -0.39 -24.82
CA GLU A 526 -17.97 -1.32 -24.32
C GLU A 526 -17.75 -1.31 -22.79
N MET A 527 -18.49 -0.51 -22.02
CA MET A 527 -18.34 -0.46 -20.56
C MET A 527 -19.36 -1.34 -19.84
N HIS A 528 -18.93 -2.43 -19.21
CA HIS A 528 -19.73 -3.18 -18.25
C HIS A 528 -19.08 -3.21 -16.87
N GLY A 529 -19.29 -2.12 -16.11
CA GLY A 529 -19.33 -2.10 -14.65
C GLY A 529 -20.77 -1.88 -14.18
N THR A 530 -21.31 -2.78 -13.37
CA THR A 530 -22.72 -2.82 -12.97
C THR A 530 -23.28 -1.55 -12.32
N ARG A 531 -24.39 -1.00 -12.88
CA ARG A 531 -25.58 -0.51 -12.13
C ARG A 531 -26.73 -0.10 -13.07
N ARG A 532 -27.67 -1.02 -13.38
CA ARG A 532 -29.05 -0.64 -13.73
C ARG A 532 -29.87 -0.59 -12.46
N LEU A 533 -30.02 0.60 -11.86
CA LEU A 533 -31.04 0.84 -10.84
C LEU A 533 -32.42 0.86 -11.52
N ARG A 534 -33.15 -0.26 -11.43
CA ARG A 534 -34.60 -0.28 -11.63
C ARG A 534 -35.24 0.58 -10.54
N ARG A 535 -35.57 1.84 -10.87
CA ARG A 535 -36.53 2.64 -10.09
C ARG A 535 -37.93 2.05 -10.28
N GLY A 536 -38.32 1.15 -9.39
CA GLY A 536 -39.71 0.82 -9.14
C GLY A 536 -40.28 1.75 -8.09
N SER A 537 -40.95 2.83 -8.51
CA SER A 537 -41.93 3.52 -7.67
C SER A 537 -43.24 3.60 -8.44
N ARG A 538 -44.26 2.92 -7.92
CA ARG A 538 -45.64 2.98 -8.39
C ARG A 538 -46.23 4.33 -7.98
N HIS A 539 -46.75 5.11 -8.94
CA HIS A 539 -48.12 5.65 -8.88
C HIS A 539 -48.55 6.36 -10.19
N ARG A 540 -49.65 5.84 -10.76
CA ARG A 540 -50.83 6.49 -11.42
C ARG A 540 -50.56 7.82 -12.16
N GLN A 541 -50.92 8.06 -13.43
CA GLN A 541 -52.10 7.72 -14.27
C GLN A 541 -51.84 8.34 -15.69
N PRO A 542 -52.77 8.37 -16.67
CA PRO A 542 -53.42 7.31 -17.46
C PRO A 542 -53.11 7.42 -18.99
N SER A 543 -53.37 6.37 -19.77
CA SER A 543 -53.46 6.43 -21.25
C SER A 543 -54.72 7.20 -21.69
N PRO A 544 -54.81 7.76 -22.92
CA PRO A 544 -55.39 6.94 -24.00
C PRO A 544 -54.95 7.23 -25.46
N LYS A 545 -54.93 6.11 -26.22
CA LYS A 545 -55.50 5.88 -27.57
C LYS A 545 -55.00 6.62 -28.83
N ARG A 546 -54.60 5.77 -29.79
CA ARG A 546 -54.65 5.93 -31.26
C ARG A 546 -56.05 6.32 -31.76
N GLN A 547 -56.12 7.20 -32.77
CA GLN A 547 -56.74 6.91 -34.08
C GLN A 547 -56.52 8.06 -35.10
N ARG A 548 -55.73 7.74 -36.13
CA ARG A 548 -56.02 7.69 -37.58
C ARG A 548 -56.90 8.73 -38.30
N THR A 549 -56.52 8.87 -39.59
CA THR A 549 -57.17 9.34 -40.83
C THR A 549 -57.17 10.86 -41.06
N GLU A 550 -56.25 11.40 -41.87
CA GLU A 550 -56.11 11.35 -43.35
C GLU A 550 -57.11 12.26 -44.08
N THR A 551 -56.57 13.21 -44.85
CA THR A 551 -56.96 13.53 -46.25
C THR A 551 -56.07 14.69 -46.77
N PRO A 552 -55.95 14.88 -48.09
CA PRO A 552 -54.66 15.09 -48.75
C PRO A 552 -54.60 16.40 -49.56
N ASP A 553 -53.43 16.73 -50.08
CA ASP A 553 -53.31 16.99 -51.52
C ASP A 553 -51.85 16.99 -51.97
N ALA A 554 -51.65 16.36 -53.12
CA ALA A 554 -50.39 16.14 -53.80
C ALA A 554 -50.31 17.07 -55.02
N SER A 555 -49.11 17.50 -55.41
CA SER A 555 -48.65 17.43 -56.82
C SER A 555 -47.29 18.11 -57.03
N THR A 556 -46.27 17.26 -57.16
CA THR A 556 -45.29 17.20 -58.26
C THR A 556 -44.46 15.93 -58.00
N SER A 557 -44.98 14.76 -58.39
CA SER A 557 -44.65 13.99 -59.61
C SER A 557 -43.17 13.51 -59.62
N ALA A 558 -42.81 12.31 -59.16
CA ALA A 558 -43.20 10.94 -59.54
C ALA A 558 -42.47 10.38 -60.77
N SER A 559 -42.03 9.12 -60.56
CA SER A 559 -42.01 8.03 -61.55
C SER A 559 -40.71 7.90 -62.37
N ILE A 560 -40.20 6.72 -62.74
CA ILE A 560 -40.64 5.31 -62.65
C ILE A 560 -39.51 4.44 -63.28
N ALA A 561 -39.50 3.15 -62.94
CA ALA A 561 -39.02 1.97 -63.72
C ALA A 561 -37.57 1.84 -64.24
N GLN A 562 -37.03 0.63 -64.02
CA GLN A 562 -36.66 -0.41 -65.02
C GLN A 562 -36.37 0.03 -66.48
N PRO A 563 -35.46 -0.65 -67.22
CA PRO A 563 -35.36 -2.12 -67.22
C PRO A 563 -33.95 -2.73 -67.32
N ALA A 564 -33.99 -4.06 -67.39
CA ALA A 564 -32.95 -5.05 -67.58
C ALA A 564 -32.32 -5.10 -68.98
N ALA A 565 -31.23 -5.89 -69.05
CA ALA A 565 -30.82 -6.81 -70.12
C ALA A 565 -29.59 -6.46 -71.01
N GLU A 566 -28.59 -7.34 -70.86
CA GLU A 566 -27.83 -8.06 -71.90
C GLU A 566 -26.61 -7.42 -72.59
N LEU A 567 -25.42 -7.91 -72.17
CA LEU A 567 -24.49 -8.81 -72.93
C LEU A 567 -23.30 -9.08 -72.00
N SER A 568 -23.27 -10.13 -71.17
CA SER A 568 -22.98 -11.56 -71.43
C SER A 568 -21.58 -11.85 -71.96
N GLU A 569 -20.98 -12.91 -71.37
CA GLU A 569 -19.73 -13.62 -71.72
C GLU A 569 -18.45 -13.07 -71.05
N ALA A 570 -17.53 -13.87 -70.49
CA ALA A 570 -17.48 -15.27 -70.10
C ALA A 570 -16.14 -15.47 -69.35
N LYS A 571 -16.14 -16.21 -68.22
CA LYS A 571 -15.03 -16.94 -67.58
C LYS A 571 -13.75 -16.14 -67.16
N PRO A 572 -13.13 -16.56 -66.03
CA PRO A 572 -12.12 -17.59 -66.19
C PRO A 572 -12.35 -18.77 -65.25
N ALA A 573 -12.40 -19.95 -65.87
CA ALA A 573 -11.89 -21.16 -65.26
C ALA A 573 -10.37 -21.16 -65.46
N GLN A 574 -9.64 -21.44 -64.38
CA GLN A 574 -8.24 -21.90 -64.36
C GLN A 574 -7.17 -20.91 -64.87
N PRO A 575 -5.97 -20.95 -64.26
CA PRO A 575 -5.00 -22.00 -64.55
C PRO A 575 -4.75 -22.84 -63.28
N ASN A 576 -5.02 -24.14 -63.27
CA ASN A 576 -4.06 -25.15 -63.73
C ASN A 576 -2.63 -24.62 -63.71
N ALA A 577 -1.92 -25.00 -62.64
CA ALA A 577 -0.80 -25.93 -62.71
C ALA A 577 0.37 -25.57 -63.67
N PRO A 578 1.56 -26.02 -63.29
CA PRO A 578 2.85 -25.59 -63.79
C PRO A 578 3.09 -26.13 -65.19
N VAL A 579 4.13 -25.65 -65.87
CA VAL A 579 4.93 -26.48 -66.79
C VAL A 579 6.21 -25.74 -67.21
N ASP A 580 7.29 -26.47 -67.06
CA ASP A 580 8.53 -26.47 -67.85
C ASP A 580 9.61 -25.43 -67.59
N SER A 581 10.42 -25.77 -66.57
CA SER A 581 11.79 -26.28 -66.77
C SER A 581 12.22 -26.55 -68.22
N PRO A 582 13.52 -26.43 -68.50
CA PRO A 582 14.25 -27.66 -68.84
C PRO A 582 15.51 -27.75 -67.98
N GLY A 583 15.72 -28.84 -67.25
CA GLY A 583 16.13 -30.13 -67.82
C GLY A 583 17.61 -30.27 -67.46
N GLU A 584 18.12 -31.36 -66.88
CA GLU A 584 17.90 -32.78 -67.17
C GLU A 584 18.33 -33.57 -65.90
N SER A 585 17.57 -34.53 -65.36
CA SER A 585 17.08 -35.83 -65.86
C SER A 585 17.97 -37.02 -65.47
N LYS A 586 17.34 -37.98 -64.75
CA LYS A 586 17.31 -39.46 -64.89
C LYS A 586 17.25 -40.12 -63.51
N LYS A 587 16.08 -40.60 -63.06
CA LYS A 587 15.33 -41.84 -63.37
C LYS A 587 15.61 -42.98 -62.35
N GLN A 588 14.54 -43.32 -61.62
CA GLN A 588 14.16 -44.56 -60.90
C GLN A 588 14.42 -45.88 -61.69
N PRO A 589 14.13 -47.12 -61.18
CA PRO A 589 13.41 -47.56 -59.95
C PRO A 589 14.04 -48.76 -59.16
N THR A 590 13.35 -49.13 -58.06
CA THR A 590 13.36 -50.36 -57.18
C THR A 590 13.49 -51.73 -57.88
N PRO A 591 13.59 -52.91 -57.21
CA PRO A 591 13.59 -53.29 -55.77
C PRO A 591 14.71 -54.31 -55.36
N GLU A 592 14.67 -54.82 -54.12
CA GLU A 592 15.04 -56.21 -53.69
C GLU A 592 15.93 -56.38 -52.43
N THR A 593 15.43 -57.33 -51.63
CA THR A 593 15.94 -58.12 -50.49
C THR A 593 17.35 -58.70 -50.58
N ASN A 594 18.07 -58.73 -49.44
CA ASN A 594 18.64 -59.94 -48.77
C ASN A 594 19.49 -59.52 -47.55
N GLN A 595 19.30 -60.02 -46.32
CA GLN A 595 19.38 -61.38 -45.77
C GLN A 595 20.81 -61.79 -45.35
N ARG A 596 20.98 -62.06 -44.04
CA ARG A 596 21.78 -63.13 -43.36
C ARG A 596 21.72 -62.87 -41.85
N CYS A 597 21.66 -63.79 -40.88
CA CYS A 597 21.50 -65.25 -40.70
C CYS A 597 22.37 -65.62 -39.48
N GLY A 598 21.86 -66.44 -38.55
CA GLY A 598 22.68 -67.08 -37.51
C GLY A 598 21.90 -67.65 -36.32
N ASP A 599 21.42 -68.89 -36.47
CA ASP A 599 20.82 -69.77 -35.45
C ASP A 599 21.87 -70.40 -34.52
N GLU A 600 21.48 -70.83 -33.29
CA GLU A 600 21.42 -72.27 -32.88
C GLU A 600 21.29 -72.52 -31.34
N LYS A 601 20.27 -73.34 -31.03
CA LYS A 601 20.21 -74.55 -30.15
C LYS A 601 20.17 -74.52 -28.60
N THR A 602 19.32 -75.46 -28.14
CA THR A 602 18.76 -75.91 -26.83
C THR A 602 19.61 -77.05 -26.17
N PRO A 603 19.12 -77.90 -25.22
CA PRO A 603 18.34 -77.80 -23.95
C PRO A 603 18.93 -78.65 -22.75
N ASN A 604 18.23 -78.71 -21.59
CA ASN A 604 17.66 -79.95 -20.95
C ASN A 604 17.84 -80.18 -19.41
N GLU A 605 16.84 -80.87 -18.82
CA GLU A 605 16.78 -81.71 -17.58
C GLU A 605 16.58 -81.09 -16.17
N ARG A 606 15.95 -81.71 -15.13
CA ARG A 606 14.85 -82.71 -14.87
C ARG A 606 14.84 -83.01 -13.34
N HIS A 607 13.70 -83.54 -12.82
CA HIS A 607 13.45 -84.30 -11.55
C HIS A 607 13.02 -83.54 -10.26
N HIS A 608 12.25 -84.06 -9.29
CA HIS A 608 11.07 -84.96 -9.16
C HIS A 608 10.66 -84.98 -7.64
N VAL A 609 9.35 -84.89 -7.29
CA VAL A 609 8.56 -85.69 -6.30
C VAL A 609 8.59 -85.47 -4.73
N ASN A 610 7.36 -85.28 -4.18
CA ASN A 610 6.71 -85.58 -2.85
C ASN A 610 7.21 -84.94 -1.51
N HIS A 611 6.44 -84.70 -0.42
CA HIS A 611 5.16 -85.20 0.16
C HIS A 611 4.54 -84.17 1.18
N GLU A 612 3.21 -84.21 1.37
CA GLU A 612 2.39 -84.02 2.61
C GLU A 612 2.29 -82.74 3.50
N GLN A 613 1.01 -82.31 3.67
CA GLN A 613 0.21 -81.91 4.87
C GLN A 613 0.57 -80.77 5.87
N HIS A 614 -0.50 -80.01 6.17
CA HIS A 614 -0.94 -79.32 7.43
C HIS A 614 -0.51 -77.87 7.83
N ARG A 615 -1.56 -77.05 8.00
CA ARG A 615 -1.84 -75.95 8.98
C ARG A 615 -0.92 -74.72 9.15
N SER A 616 -1.53 -73.58 8.81
CA SER A 616 -1.69 -72.29 9.55
C SER A 616 -0.51 -71.37 9.93
N ILE A 617 -0.80 -70.08 9.78
CA ILE A 617 -0.24 -68.86 10.42
C ILE A 617 0.92 -68.16 9.68
N GLY A 618 0.65 -66.90 9.28
CA GLY A 618 1.58 -65.79 9.46
C GLY A 618 2.37 -65.30 8.25
N GLY A 619 2.20 -64.01 7.93
CA GLY A 619 3.33 -63.15 7.59
C GLY A 619 3.62 -62.86 6.11
N ARG A 620 3.28 -61.62 5.70
CA ARG A 620 3.99 -60.72 4.76
C ARG A 620 5.09 -61.33 3.88
N THR A 621 4.95 -61.27 2.55
CA THR A 621 5.73 -60.40 1.64
C THR A 621 5.32 -60.62 0.18
N ALA A 622 5.47 -59.57 -0.61
CA ALA A 622 5.02 -59.43 -1.99
C ALA A 622 5.87 -60.23 -2.99
N VAL A 623 5.26 -60.62 -4.11
CA VAL A 623 5.57 -60.18 -5.50
C VAL A 623 5.18 -61.28 -6.52
N PHE A 624 4.12 -60.96 -7.27
CA PHE A 624 3.82 -61.28 -8.68
C PHE A 624 4.23 -62.62 -9.30
N GLN A 625 3.20 -63.39 -9.72
CA GLN A 625 3.21 -64.05 -11.04
C GLN A 625 1.85 -63.87 -11.73
N ASN A 626 1.93 -63.41 -12.97
CA ASN A 626 0.84 -63.16 -13.91
C ASN A 626 0.08 -64.43 -14.28
N GLN A 627 -1.25 -64.36 -14.32
CA GLN A 627 -2.05 -65.04 -15.34
C GLN A 627 -3.27 -64.20 -15.70
N HIS A 628 -3.44 -63.99 -17.00
CA HIS A 628 -4.52 -63.25 -17.63
C HIS A 628 -5.89 -63.76 -17.20
N GLN A 629 -6.60 -62.94 -16.43
CA GLN A 629 -8.04 -62.75 -16.60
C GLN A 629 -8.27 -61.30 -16.95
N SER A 630 -8.77 -61.09 -18.16
CA SER A 630 -9.38 -59.86 -18.63
C SER A 630 -10.59 -59.51 -17.76
N ALA A 631 -10.33 -58.87 -16.63
CA ALA A 631 -11.31 -58.01 -15.98
C ALA A 631 -11.04 -56.60 -16.51
N ASN A 632 -11.91 -56.14 -17.40
CA ASN A 632 -12.09 -54.73 -17.72
C ASN A 632 -12.39 -53.97 -16.42
N ILE A 633 -11.36 -53.56 -15.69
CA ILE A 633 -11.48 -52.49 -14.73
C ILE A 633 -11.45 -51.21 -15.56
N LYS A 634 -12.64 -50.74 -15.96
CA LYS A 634 -12.81 -49.34 -16.35
C LYS A 634 -12.39 -48.51 -15.14
N CYS A 635 -11.15 -48.02 -15.11
CA CYS A 635 -10.82 -46.88 -14.27
C CYS A 635 -11.74 -45.74 -14.70
N PRO A 636 -12.61 -45.19 -13.82
CA PRO A 636 -13.34 -43.99 -14.16
C PRO A 636 -12.32 -42.88 -14.41
N GLY A 637 -12.35 -42.27 -15.59
CA GLY A 637 -11.44 -41.16 -15.92
C GLY A 637 -11.57 -40.04 -14.89
N TYR A 638 -10.45 -39.38 -14.60
CA TYR A 638 -10.41 -38.31 -13.61
C TYR A 638 -10.69 -36.96 -14.28
N PRO A 639 -11.71 -36.20 -13.85
CA PRO A 639 -12.02 -34.90 -14.43
C PRO A 639 -10.96 -33.88 -13.99
N LEU A 640 -10.30 -33.26 -14.96
CA LEU A 640 -9.19 -32.34 -14.70
C LEU A 640 -9.63 -30.91 -14.34
N PHE A 641 -10.87 -30.55 -14.68
CA PHE A 641 -11.40 -29.18 -14.58
C PHE A 641 -12.59 -29.11 -13.64
N TRP A 642 -12.68 -28.01 -12.88
CA TRP A 642 -13.72 -27.75 -11.87
C TRP A 642 -14.77 -26.77 -12.38
N PHE A 643 -14.37 -25.83 -13.25
CA PHE A 643 -15.22 -24.74 -13.68
C PHE A 643 -15.61 -24.82 -15.15
N LEU A 644 -14.77 -25.43 -15.99
CA LEU A 644 -15.02 -25.42 -17.44
C LEU A 644 -16.35 -26.09 -17.81
N PRO A 645 -17.05 -25.58 -18.85
CA PRO A 645 -18.26 -26.22 -19.36
C PRO A 645 -17.99 -27.65 -19.82
N GLU A 646 -19.02 -28.51 -19.78
CA GLU A 646 -18.95 -29.94 -20.10
C GLU A 646 -18.32 -30.22 -21.49
N ARG A 647 -18.55 -29.33 -22.45
CA ARG A 647 -17.93 -29.40 -23.79
C ARG A 647 -16.39 -29.39 -23.78
N PHE A 648 -15.80 -28.78 -22.75
CA PHE A 648 -14.36 -28.65 -22.54
C PHE A 648 -13.84 -29.59 -21.46
N ALA A 649 -14.66 -30.53 -20.98
CA ALA A 649 -14.26 -31.50 -19.98
C ALA A 649 -13.14 -32.39 -20.53
N ALA A 650 -12.02 -32.41 -19.81
CA ALA A 650 -10.91 -33.32 -20.08
C ALA A 650 -10.81 -34.37 -18.99
N TYR A 651 -10.49 -35.59 -19.40
CA TYR A 651 -10.33 -36.73 -18.51
C TYR A 651 -8.92 -37.29 -18.66
N ALA A 652 -8.22 -37.41 -17.54
CA ALA A 652 -7.00 -38.20 -17.50
C ALA A 652 -7.37 -39.67 -17.31
N TYR A 653 -6.90 -40.53 -18.21
CA TYR A 653 -7.07 -41.98 -18.10
C TYR A 653 -5.73 -42.68 -17.81
N ARG A 654 -4.60 -42.01 -18.02
CA ARG A 654 -3.24 -42.50 -17.74
C ARG A 654 -2.45 -41.47 -16.94
N SER A 655 -1.49 -41.93 -16.15
CA SER A 655 -0.56 -41.05 -15.42
C SER A 655 0.30 -40.18 -16.34
N THR A 656 0.59 -40.65 -17.56
CA THR A 656 1.29 -39.88 -18.60
C THR A 656 0.50 -38.67 -19.10
N ASP A 657 -0.84 -38.75 -19.10
CA ASP A 657 -1.69 -37.64 -19.49
C ASP A 657 -1.56 -36.50 -18.46
N ILE A 658 -1.33 -36.86 -17.18
CA ILE A 658 -1.15 -35.92 -16.07
C ILE A 658 0.26 -35.30 -16.07
N LEU A 659 1.28 -36.06 -16.46
CA LEU A 659 2.68 -35.58 -16.57
C LEU A 659 2.88 -34.59 -17.73
N SER A 660 1.88 -34.44 -18.61
CA SER A 660 1.89 -33.44 -19.69
C SER A 660 1.55 -32.02 -19.22
N PHE A 661 1.10 -31.87 -17.96
CA PHE A 661 0.78 -30.58 -17.35
C PHE A 661 2.00 -30.03 -16.59
N THR A 662 2.58 -28.94 -17.09
CA THR A 662 3.76 -28.30 -16.49
C THR A 662 3.44 -27.27 -15.42
N GLU A 663 2.18 -26.81 -15.36
CA GLU A 663 1.74 -25.77 -14.41
C GLU A 663 0.95 -26.39 -13.25
N SER A 664 1.31 -26.02 -12.02
CA SER A 664 0.59 -26.45 -10.82
C SER A 664 -0.69 -25.62 -10.61
N PRO A 665 -1.77 -26.24 -10.11
CA PRO A 665 -3.00 -25.54 -9.81
C PRO A 665 -2.86 -24.61 -8.58
N PRO A 666 -3.56 -23.46 -8.52
CA PRO A 666 -3.53 -22.59 -7.35
C PRO A 666 -4.12 -23.29 -6.12
N GLU A 667 -3.43 -23.19 -4.98
CA GLU A 667 -3.80 -23.86 -3.73
C GLU A 667 -5.08 -23.28 -3.12
N ILE A 668 -5.93 -24.14 -2.57
CA ILE A 668 -7.21 -23.76 -1.98
C ILE A 668 -6.97 -23.01 -0.66
N PRO A 669 -7.51 -21.78 -0.48
CA PRO A 669 -7.39 -21.05 0.77
C PRO A 669 -7.98 -21.80 1.96
N THR A 670 -7.25 -21.83 3.08
CA THR A 670 -7.71 -22.46 4.33
C THR A 670 -8.37 -21.44 5.25
N TYR A 671 -9.56 -21.77 5.79
CA TYR A 671 -10.24 -20.92 6.76
C TYR A 671 -9.66 -21.13 8.17
N LYS A 672 -9.04 -20.10 8.75
CA LYS A 672 -8.53 -20.14 10.13
C LYS A 672 -9.23 -19.08 10.98
N GLU A 673 -10.21 -19.50 11.76
CA GLU A 673 -11.03 -18.59 12.54
C GLU A 673 -10.21 -17.89 13.66
N PRO A 674 -10.36 -16.55 13.83
CA PRO A 674 -9.81 -15.82 14.96
C PRO A 674 -10.23 -16.43 16.31
N ARG A 675 -9.31 -16.48 17.27
CA ARG A 675 -9.60 -16.92 18.65
C ARG A 675 -9.87 -15.71 19.53
N LEU A 676 -10.83 -15.85 20.44
CA LEU A 676 -11.16 -14.83 21.44
C LEU A 676 -9.98 -14.69 22.42
N GLY A 677 -9.41 -13.49 22.52
CA GLY A 677 -8.22 -13.22 23.34
C GLY A 677 -8.47 -13.22 24.85
N THR A 678 -7.40 -13.06 25.63
CA THR A 678 -7.43 -12.92 27.09
C THR A 678 -6.93 -11.53 27.50
N VAL A 679 -7.33 -11.03 28.68
CA VAL A 679 -6.90 -9.71 29.17
C VAL A 679 -6.21 -9.85 30.53
N PRO A 680 -5.00 -9.30 30.73
CA PRO A 680 -4.38 -9.26 32.05
C PRO A 680 -5.18 -8.34 32.97
N VAL A 681 -5.60 -8.86 34.12
CA VAL A 681 -6.47 -8.13 35.08
C VAL A 681 -5.85 -7.97 36.45
N GLY A 682 -4.74 -8.65 36.72
CA GLY A 682 -4.08 -8.60 38.02
C GLY A 682 -2.82 -9.45 38.10
N MET A 683 -2.36 -9.64 39.33
CA MET A 683 -1.17 -10.41 39.66
C MET A 683 -1.55 -11.63 40.51
N VAL A 684 -0.90 -12.76 40.26
CA VAL A 684 -1.01 -13.97 41.08
C VAL A 684 -0.16 -13.78 42.34
N LEU A 685 -0.77 -13.97 43.51
CA LEU A 685 -0.11 -13.80 44.81
C LEU A 685 0.73 -15.03 45.22
N ASN A 686 0.37 -16.22 44.71
CA ASN A 686 1.02 -17.50 45.02
C ASN A 686 1.53 -18.17 43.74
N VAL A 687 2.70 -17.73 43.26
CA VAL A 687 3.31 -18.21 42.01
C VAL A 687 4.05 -19.54 42.23
N PRO A 688 3.68 -20.64 41.53
CA PRO A 688 4.43 -21.90 41.60
C PRO A 688 5.79 -21.79 40.89
N ASP A 689 6.72 -22.67 41.25
CA ASP A 689 7.96 -22.86 40.48
C ASP A 689 7.62 -23.30 39.04
N HIS A 690 8.18 -22.65 38.02
CA HIS A 690 8.02 -23.07 36.64
C HIS A 690 9.07 -24.14 36.32
N VAL A 691 8.63 -25.30 35.84
CA VAL A 691 9.52 -26.40 35.45
C VAL A 691 9.36 -26.57 33.95
N ASP A 692 10.38 -26.19 33.19
CA ASP A 692 10.48 -26.57 31.79
C ASP A 692 11.03 -28.01 31.73
N GLU A 693 10.15 -28.96 31.45
CA GLU A 693 10.50 -30.39 31.38
C GLU A 693 11.46 -30.70 30.22
N SER A 694 11.53 -29.85 29.19
CA SER A 694 12.38 -30.07 28.02
C SER A 694 13.84 -29.63 28.25
N ALA A 695 14.05 -28.58 29.06
CA ALA A 695 15.36 -28.03 29.37
C ALA A 695 15.91 -28.49 30.74
N GLY A 696 15.08 -29.08 31.61
CA GLY A 696 15.48 -29.46 32.97
C GLY A 696 15.78 -28.28 33.90
N ILE A 697 15.42 -27.06 33.49
CA ILE A 697 15.65 -25.82 34.23
C ILE A 697 14.42 -25.49 35.06
N ARG A 698 14.62 -25.27 36.37
CA ARG A 698 13.57 -24.79 37.27
C ARG A 698 13.68 -23.25 37.36
N ALA A 699 12.84 -22.54 36.62
CA ALA A 699 12.77 -21.09 36.68
C ALA A 699 11.84 -20.64 37.81
N ARG A 700 12.37 -19.78 38.69
CA ARG A 700 11.63 -19.21 39.82
C ARG A 700 11.40 -17.71 39.59
N VAL A 701 10.15 -17.34 39.32
CA VAL A 701 9.73 -15.96 39.04
C VAL A 701 9.16 -15.27 40.28
N ALA A 702 9.34 -13.94 40.36
CA ALA A 702 8.85 -13.14 41.47
C ALA A 702 7.33 -12.86 41.43
N PHE A 703 6.71 -12.89 40.23
CA PHE A 703 5.28 -12.69 40.02
C PHE A 703 4.78 -13.45 38.77
N ASP A 704 3.48 -13.75 38.70
CA ASP A 704 2.77 -14.27 37.53
C ASP A 704 1.49 -13.45 37.31
N VAL A 705 0.92 -13.48 36.10
CA VAL A 705 -0.19 -12.63 35.68
C VAL A 705 -1.52 -13.37 35.82
N ALA A 706 -2.49 -12.72 36.47
CA ALA A 706 -3.87 -13.16 36.47
C ALA A 706 -4.57 -12.61 35.21
N VAL A 707 -5.07 -13.50 34.37
CA VAL A 707 -5.73 -13.20 33.11
C VAL A 707 -7.22 -13.51 33.16
N LEU A 708 -8.02 -12.64 32.55
CA LEU A 708 -9.45 -12.80 32.34
C LEU A 708 -9.67 -13.55 31.03
N HIS A 709 -10.27 -14.73 31.12
CA HIS A 709 -10.71 -15.52 29.97
C HIS A 709 -12.22 -15.33 29.78
N VAL A 710 -12.64 -15.24 28.53
CA VAL A 710 -14.05 -15.12 28.14
C VAL A 710 -14.50 -16.41 27.47
N SER A 711 -15.66 -16.91 27.87
CA SER A 711 -16.27 -18.15 27.37
C SER A 711 -17.63 -17.86 26.72
N LEU A 712 -17.98 -18.69 25.72
CA LEU A 712 -19.31 -18.67 25.09
C LEU A 712 -20.36 -19.45 25.91
N GLU A 713 -19.91 -20.18 26.93
CA GLU A 713 -20.74 -20.96 27.84
C GLU A 713 -20.55 -20.46 29.28
N PRO A 714 -21.61 -20.43 30.10
CA PRO A 714 -21.51 -20.01 31.50
C PRO A 714 -20.52 -20.89 32.32
N PRO A 715 -19.65 -20.30 33.16
CA PRO A 715 -19.51 -18.86 33.41
C PRO A 715 -18.85 -18.12 32.24
N ILE A 716 -19.46 -16.99 31.82
CA ILE A 716 -19.07 -16.19 30.64
C ILE A 716 -17.64 -15.64 30.77
N TRP A 717 -17.09 -15.58 31.99
CA TRP A 717 -15.69 -15.26 32.21
C TRP A 717 -15.14 -16.02 33.43
N ILE A 718 -13.83 -16.26 33.41
CA ILE A 718 -13.05 -16.82 34.52
C ILE A 718 -11.73 -16.06 34.66
N ILE A 719 -11.10 -16.14 35.84
CA ILE A 719 -9.75 -15.63 36.06
C ILE A 719 -8.82 -16.84 36.23
N ALA A 720 -7.75 -16.87 35.43
CA ALA A 720 -6.76 -17.93 35.44
C ALA A 720 -5.34 -17.36 35.40
N SER A 721 -4.32 -18.19 35.62
CA SER A 721 -2.93 -17.87 35.32
C SER A 721 -2.70 -17.86 33.80
N ARG A 722 -1.55 -17.35 33.35
CA ARG A 722 -1.12 -17.43 31.95
C ARG A 722 -1.10 -18.87 31.41
N THR A 723 -0.83 -19.85 32.27
CA THR A 723 -0.82 -21.30 31.94
C THR A 723 -2.22 -21.94 31.90
N GLY A 724 -3.29 -21.16 32.14
CA GLY A 724 -4.67 -21.63 32.13
C GLY A 724 -5.16 -22.22 33.45
N ARG A 725 -4.39 -22.13 34.54
CA ARG A 725 -4.81 -22.59 35.87
C ARG A 725 -5.84 -21.62 36.46
N LEU A 726 -7.05 -22.09 36.71
CA LEU A 726 -8.09 -21.32 37.43
C LEU A 726 -7.56 -20.82 38.79
N LEU A 727 -7.79 -19.54 39.09
CA LEU A 727 -7.34 -18.90 40.32
C LEU A 727 -8.52 -18.56 41.23
N ASN A 728 -8.40 -18.81 42.54
CA ASN A 728 -9.39 -18.40 43.52
C ASN A 728 -9.18 -16.94 43.94
N SER A 729 -10.18 -16.30 44.56
CA SER A 729 -10.12 -14.89 44.98
C SER A 729 -8.99 -14.56 45.97
N THR A 730 -8.41 -15.55 46.62
CA THR A 730 -7.24 -15.42 47.52
C THR A 730 -5.91 -15.53 46.79
N ASP A 731 -5.90 -16.02 45.54
CA ASP A 731 -4.69 -16.36 44.80
C ASP A 731 -4.24 -15.22 43.87
N TYR A 732 -5.01 -14.14 43.77
CA TYR A 732 -4.68 -13.00 42.92
C TYR A 732 -5.11 -11.66 43.53
N CYS A 733 -4.45 -10.59 43.10
CA CYS A 733 -4.84 -9.21 43.37
C CYS A 733 -5.17 -8.52 42.04
N LEU A 734 -6.35 -7.93 41.94
CA LEU A 734 -6.82 -7.26 40.73
C LEU A 734 -6.44 -5.78 40.72
N ASN A 735 -6.14 -5.28 39.52
CA ASN A 735 -6.01 -3.84 39.30
C ASN A 735 -7.35 -3.15 39.65
N PRO A 736 -7.33 -1.94 40.25
CA PRO A 736 -8.52 -1.16 40.57
C PRO A 736 -9.55 -1.06 39.43
N SER A 737 -9.10 -0.98 38.18
CA SER A 737 -9.95 -0.95 36.99
C SER A 737 -10.76 -2.23 36.75
N PHE A 738 -10.46 -3.31 37.49
CA PHE A 738 -11.17 -4.59 37.47
C PHE A 738 -11.65 -5.02 38.86
N ALA A 739 -11.66 -4.12 39.85
CA ALA A 739 -11.94 -4.47 41.25
C ALA A 739 -13.35 -5.04 41.46
N THR A 740 -14.36 -4.50 40.76
CA THR A 740 -15.75 -4.91 40.90
C THR A 740 -16.20 -5.86 39.78
N GLU A 741 -17.22 -6.68 40.05
CA GLU A 741 -17.83 -7.57 39.06
C GLU A 741 -18.33 -6.78 37.84
N LYS A 742 -18.92 -5.60 38.07
CA LYS A 742 -19.41 -4.70 37.03
C LYS A 742 -18.31 -4.26 36.07
N LEU A 743 -17.15 -3.86 36.59
CA LEU A 743 -16.02 -3.43 35.75
C LEU A 743 -15.44 -4.58 34.91
N ARG A 744 -15.38 -5.79 35.48
CA ARG A 744 -14.99 -7.00 34.73
C ARG A 744 -15.99 -7.30 33.61
N LEU A 745 -17.30 -7.26 33.90
CA LEU A 745 -18.34 -7.50 32.90
C LEU A 745 -18.36 -6.45 31.79
N ILE A 746 -18.03 -5.18 32.08
CA ILE A 746 -17.86 -4.15 31.06
C ILE A 746 -16.72 -4.54 30.11
N LYS A 747 -15.58 -5.00 30.63
CA LYS A 747 -14.48 -5.47 29.79
C LYS A 747 -14.82 -6.71 28.98
N VAL A 748 -15.53 -7.68 29.58
CA VAL A 748 -16.04 -8.88 28.88
C VAL A 748 -16.95 -8.48 27.72
N ARG A 749 -17.86 -7.53 27.92
CA ARG A 749 -18.73 -7.00 26.86
C ARG A 749 -17.90 -6.43 25.70
N GLU A 750 -16.91 -5.59 25.99
CA GLU A 750 -16.02 -5.00 24.98
C GLU A 750 -15.26 -6.07 24.19
N MET A 751 -14.71 -7.09 24.87
CA MET A 751 -13.99 -8.19 24.22
C MET A 751 -14.90 -8.99 23.28
N ILE A 752 -16.12 -9.32 23.70
CA ILE A 752 -17.07 -10.05 22.84
C ILE A 752 -17.51 -9.19 21.65
N GLN A 753 -17.77 -7.89 21.86
CA GLN A 753 -18.14 -6.96 20.78
C GLN A 753 -17.02 -6.82 19.75
N THR A 754 -15.77 -6.65 20.21
CA THR A 754 -14.59 -6.58 19.35
C THR A 754 -14.44 -7.87 18.55
N HIS A 755 -14.61 -9.03 19.19
CA HIS A 755 -14.47 -10.31 18.51
C HIS A 755 -15.57 -10.58 17.47
N ILE A 756 -16.81 -10.10 17.69
CA ILE A 756 -17.87 -10.16 16.66
C ILE A 756 -17.46 -9.36 15.42
N ILE A 757 -16.84 -8.19 15.61
CA ILE A 757 -16.33 -7.35 14.52
C ILE A 757 -15.17 -8.06 13.81
N GLU A 758 -14.23 -8.64 14.55
CA GLU A 758 -13.11 -9.41 13.99
C GLU A 758 -13.60 -10.61 13.16
N LEU A 759 -14.54 -11.41 13.68
CA LEU A 759 -15.12 -12.55 12.96
C LEU A 759 -15.86 -12.12 11.69
N THR A 760 -16.60 -11.02 11.76
CA THR A 760 -17.32 -10.47 10.60
C THR A 760 -16.34 -9.99 9.53
N THR A 761 -15.30 -9.28 9.96
CA THR A 761 -14.24 -8.74 9.08
C THR A 761 -13.42 -9.87 8.46
N TYR A 762 -13.01 -10.86 9.25
CA TYR A 762 -12.25 -12.02 8.77
C TYR A 762 -13.06 -12.85 7.79
N ARG A 763 -14.35 -13.10 8.06
CA ARG A 763 -15.25 -13.77 7.12
C ARG A 763 -15.36 -13.01 5.80
N HIS A 764 -15.53 -11.70 5.85
CA HIS A 764 -15.60 -10.88 4.64
C HIS A 764 -14.30 -10.96 3.83
N ARG A 765 -13.14 -10.81 4.49
CA ARG A 765 -11.82 -10.98 3.86
C ARG A 765 -11.65 -12.37 3.26
N PHE A 766 -12.04 -13.43 3.96
CA PHE A 766 -11.92 -14.79 3.46
C PHE A 766 -12.80 -15.05 2.23
N LEU A 767 -14.01 -14.49 2.18
CA LEU A 767 -14.87 -14.58 0.99
C LEU A 767 -14.27 -13.84 -0.22
N LEU A 768 -13.56 -12.73 0.00
CA LEU A 768 -12.81 -12.04 -1.05
C LEU A 768 -11.62 -12.88 -1.54
N VAL A 769 -10.88 -13.51 -0.63
CA VAL A 769 -9.78 -14.43 -0.96
C VAL A 769 -10.30 -15.63 -1.76
N LEU A 770 -11.41 -16.23 -1.35
CA LEU A 770 -12.05 -17.32 -2.09
C LEU A 770 -12.50 -16.88 -3.49
N ARG A 771 -13.05 -15.66 -3.62
CA ARG A 771 -13.42 -15.10 -4.93
C ARG A 771 -12.17 -14.95 -5.82
N SER A 772 -11.07 -14.39 -5.29
CA SER A 772 -9.80 -14.27 -6.03
C SER A 772 -9.28 -15.63 -6.49
N TRP A 773 -9.21 -16.59 -5.56
CA TRP A 773 -8.75 -17.94 -5.85
C TRP A 773 -9.58 -18.63 -6.94
N ARG A 774 -10.92 -18.48 -6.92
CA ARG A 774 -11.78 -19.03 -7.99
C ARG A 774 -11.44 -18.44 -9.36
N LYS A 775 -11.21 -17.12 -9.41
CA LYS A 775 -10.85 -16.42 -10.65
C LYS A 775 -9.52 -16.92 -11.20
N GLU A 776 -8.53 -17.08 -10.33
CA GLU A 776 -7.20 -17.64 -10.67
C GLU A 776 -7.30 -19.10 -11.12
N ARG A 777 -8.08 -19.91 -10.39
CA ARG A 777 -8.29 -21.32 -10.71
C ARG A 777 -8.97 -21.48 -12.06
N ARG A 778 -10.01 -20.68 -12.36
CA ARG A 778 -10.70 -20.70 -13.65
C ARG A 778 -9.78 -20.26 -14.81
N LEU A 779 -8.98 -19.21 -14.60
CA LEU A 779 -8.00 -18.75 -15.57
C LEU A 779 -6.96 -19.84 -15.87
N TRP A 780 -6.45 -20.51 -14.83
CA TRP A 780 -5.53 -21.64 -14.98
C TRP A 780 -6.15 -22.76 -15.82
N GLU A 781 -7.41 -23.14 -15.57
CA GLU A 781 -8.10 -24.19 -16.36
C GLU A 781 -8.26 -23.80 -17.84
N VAL A 782 -8.61 -22.55 -18.12
CA VAL A 782 -8.75 -22.03 -19.50
C VAL A 782 -7.40 -21.99 -20.22
N ARG A 783 -6.35 -21.49 -19.58
CA ARG A 783 -4.97 -21.47 -20.12
C ARG A 783 -4.49 -22.88 -20.43
N LEU A 784 -4.76 -23.83 -19.52
CA LEU A 784 -4.42 -25.23 -19.72
C LEU A 784 -5.13 -25.81 -20.95
N ALA A 785 -6.42 -25.54 -21.10
CA ALA A 785 -7.20 -26.01 -22.23
C ALA A 785 -6.67 -25.48 -23.57
N ILE A 786 -6.40 -24.16 -23.66
CA ILE A 786 -5.84 -23.52 -24.85
C ILE A 786 -4.45 -24.08 -25.18
N SER A 787 -3.59 -24.22 -24.18
CA SER A 787 -2.22 -24.74 -24.34
C SER A 787 -2.21 -26.17 -24.90
N GLN A 788 -3.06 -27.06 -24.39
CA GLN A 788 -3.13 -28.44 -24.86
C GLN A 788 -3.66 -28.55 -26.30
N VAL A 789 -4.67 -27.74 -26.66
CA VAL A 789 -5.18 -27.72 -28.04
C VAL A 789 -4.12 -27.20 -29.02
N ARG A 790 -3.38 -26.14 -28.67
CA ARG A 790 -2.30 -25.59 -29.50
C ARG A 790 -1.14 -26.57 -29.71
N ARG A 791 -0.87 -27.45 -28.73
CA ARG A 791 0.14 -28.51 -28.82
C ARG A 791 -0.33 -29.76 -29.60
N GLY A 792 -1.56 -29.77 -30.11
CA GLY A 792 -2.14 -30.90 -30.83
C GLY A 792 -2.65 -32.03 -29.94
N ASN A 793 -2.70 -31.83 -28.62
CA ASN A 793 -3.14 -32.84 -27.64
C ASN A 793 -4.67 -32.85 -27.48
N ASN A 794 -5.41 -32.89 -28.59
CA ASN A 794 -6.88 -32.87 -28.57
C ASN A 794 -7.52 -34.15 -28.00
N ALA A 795 -6.74 -35.22 -27.82
CA ALA A 795 -7.23 -36.53 -27.38
C ALA A 795 -7.63 -36.59 -25.89
N ILE A 796 -7.27 -35.59 -25.07
CA ILE A 796 -7.61 -35.55 -23.64
C ILE A 796 -9.03 -34.99 -23.39
N PHE A 797 -9.59 -34.29 -24.37
CA PHE A 797 -10.93 -33.70 -24.30
C PHE A 797 -11.97 -34.70 -24.79
N GLN A 798 -13.18 -34.66 -24.21
CA GLN A 798 -14.29 -35.52 -24.65
C GLN A 798 -14.67 -35.30 -26.12
N HIS A 799 -14.44 -34.10 -26.64
CA HIS A 799 -14.70 -33.72 -28.02
C HIS A 799 -13.48 -33.00 -28.63
N PRO A 800 -13.16 -33.23 -29.92
CA PRO A 800 -12.15 -32.45 -30.61
C PRO A 800 -12.52 -30.97 -30.56
N LEU A 801 -11.64 -30.13 -30.03
CA LEU A 801 -11.87 -28.70 -29.91
C LEU A 801 -11.38 -27.99 -31.19
N THR A 802 -12.22 -27.11 -31.73
CA THR A 802 -11.86 -26.22 -32.84
C THR A 802 -11.37 -24.86 -32.33
N HIS A 803 -10.79 -24.04 -33.20
CA HIS A 803 -10.41 -22.67 -32.83
C HIS A 803 -11.63 -21.83 -32.39
N GLU A 804 -12.77 -21.99 -33.05
CA GLU A 804 -14.04 -21.34 -32.68
C GLU A 804 -14.51 -21.76 -31.27
N ASP A 805 -14.23 -23.01 -30.86
CA ASP A 805 -14.55 -23.47 -29.52
C ASP A 805 -13.68 -22.81 -28.45
N LEU A 806 -12.42 -22.50 -28.77
CA LEU A 806 -11.54 -21.73 -27.88
C LEU A 806 -12.00 -20.28 -27.73
N ASP A 807 -12.51 -19.66 -28.80
CA ASP A 807 -13.10 -18.31 -28.74
C ASP A 807 -14.33 -18.28 -27.84
N ARG A 808 -15.21 -19.28 -27.96
CA ARG A 808 -16.37 -19.45 -27.08
C ARG A 808 -15.98 -19.73 -25.63
N LEU A 809 -14.88 -20.46 -25.40
CA LEU A 809 -14.34 -20.69 -24.07
C LEU A 809 -13.84 -19.39 -23.42
N CYS A 810 -13.17 -18.54 -24.21
CA CYS A 810 -12.72 -17.23 -23.75
C CYS A 810 -13.92 -16.32 -23.42
N LEU A 811 -14.96 -16.31 -24.26
CA LEU A 811 -16.18 -15.56 -24.01
C LEU A 811 -16.87 -16.03 -22.71
N TRP A 812 -17.05 -17.33 -22.55
CA TRP A 812 -17.62 -17.92 -21.32
C TRP A 812 -16.78 -17.56 -20.09
N TYR A 813 -15.45 -17.63 -20.18
CA TYR A 813 -14.56 -17.24 -19.09
C TYR A 813 -14.80 -15.79 -18.66
N ARG A 814 -14.87 -14.85 -19.61
CA ARG A 814 -15.17 -13.44 -19.34
C ARG A 814 -16.51 -13.26 -18.62
N GLU A 815 -17.56 -13.93 -19.09
CA GLU A 815 -18.89 -13.88 -18.45
C GLU A 815 -18.86 -14.36 -17.01
N GLN A 816 -18.13 -15.43 -16.73
CA GLN A 816 -18.00 -15.98 -15.38
C GLN A 816 -17.15 -15.10 -14.45
N GLN A 817 -16.04 -14.52 -14.94
CA GLN A 817 -15.25 -13.56 -14.16
C GLN A 817 -16.09 -12.32 -13.80
N ALA A 818 -16.86 -11.82 -14.77
CA ALA A 818 -17.76 -10.71 -14.55
C ALA A 818 -18.88 -11.06 -13.56
N ALA A 819 -19.43 -12.28 -13.59
CA ALA A 819 -20.44 -12.74 -12.63
C ALA A 819 -19.89 -12.85 -11.19
N ASP A 820 -18.64 -13.30 -11.02
CA ASP A 820 -17.94 -13.27 -9.72
C ASP A 820 -17.71 -11.83 -9.23
N ASP A 821 -17.34 -10.90 -10.12
CA ASP A 821 -17.16 -9.48 -9.78
C ASP A 821 -18.46 -8.78 -9.38
N ARG A 822 -19.57 -9.15 -10.04
CA ARG A 822 -20.93 -8.71 -9.68
C ARG A 822 -21.46 -9.34 -8.39
N GLY A 823 -20.80 -10.38 -7.88
CA GLY A 823 -21.26 -11.16 -6.73
C GLY A 823 -22.53 -11.98 -7.01
N GLU A 824 -22.80 -12.29 -8.28
CA GLU A 824 -23.92 -13.15 -8.69
C GLU A 824 -23.65 -14.63 -8.37
N ILE A 825 -22.37 -14.98 -8.24
CA ILE A 825 -21.91 -16.31 -7.86
C ILE A 825 -21.56 -16.28 -6.37
N ASP A 826 -22.17 -17.19 -5.61
CA ASP A 826 -21.78 -17.40 -4.22
C ASP A 826 -20.31 -17.87 -4.18
N PRO A 827 -19.39 -17.12 -3.53
CA PRO A 827 -17.98 -17.51 -3.44
C PRO A 827 -17.76 -18.88 -2.79
N SER A 828 -18.73 -19.35 -2.00
CA SER A 828 -18.72 -20.65 -1.34
C SER A 828 -19.31 -21.79 -2.19
N SER A 829 -19.94 -21.48 -3.33
CA SER A 829 -20.56 -22.46 -4.24
C SER A 829 -19.55 -22.96 -5.26
N PHE A 830 -19.12 -24.21 -5.14
CA PHE A 830 -18.55 -24.94 -6.26
C PHE A 830 -19.65 -25.19 -7.30
N GLY A 831 -19.37 -25.08 -8.59
CA GLY A 831 -20.32 -25.39 -9.66
C GLY A 831 -20.75 -26.86 -9.66
N ARG A 832 -21.02 -27.47 -10.83
CA ARG A 832 -21.26 -28.93 -10.89
C ARG A 832 -19.98 -29.68 -10.49
N VAL A 833 -19.87 -30.05 -9.22
CA VAL A 833 -18.79 -30.90 -8.71
C VAL A 833 -19.03 -32.33 -9.18
N THR A 834 -18.19 -32.83 -10.06
CA THR A 834 -18.03 -34.27 -10.27
C THR A 834 -16.56 -34.62 -10.06
N GLY A 835 -16.21 -35.17 -8.89
CA GLY A 835 -15.03 -36.02 -8.67
C GLY A 835 -13.65 -35.38 -8.43
N MET A 836 -12.88 -35.97 -7.51
CA MET A 836 -11.53 -35.58 -7.03
C MET A 836 -10.39 -35.71 -8.07
N VAL A 837 -9.31 -34.94 -7.88
CA VAL A 837 -7.99 -35.20 -8.50
C VAL A 837 -6.86 -35.19 -7.46
N ASN A 838 -6.34 -36.38 -7.14
CA ASN A 838 -4.93 -36.79 -6.94
C ASN A 838 -4.83 -37.95 -5.89
N PRO A 839 -4.26 -39.12 -6.24
CA PRO A 839 -4.05 -40.25 -5.32
C PRO A 839 -2.87 -40.13 -4.33
N CYS A 840 -2.20 -38.97 -4.18
CA CYS A 840 -1.06 -38.83 -3.27
C CYS A 840 -1.22 -37.88 -2.05
N ALA A 841 -2.40 -37.32 -1.76
CA ALA A 841 -2.62 -36.57 -0.53
C ALA A 841 -4.01 -36.78 0.06
N LYS A 842 -4.04 -37.21 1.33
CA LYS A 842 -5.16 -37.44 2.29
C LYS A 842 -6.60 -37.16 1.81
N GLU A 843 -7.44 -38.19 1.97
CA GLU A 843 -8.90 -38.14 1.86
C GLU A 843 -9.51 -36.91 2.54
N LEU A 844 -10.17 -36.05 1.76
CA LEU A 844 -11.24 -35.20 2.27
C LEU A 844 -12.52 -36.01 2.20
N GLN A 845 -13.07 -36.36 3.36
CA GLN A 845 -14.33 -37.12 3.42
C GLN A 845 -15.49 -36.32 2.80
N PRO A 846 -16.38 -36.98 2.06
CA PRO A 846 -17.51 -36.35 1.41
C PRO A 846 -18.60 -36.09 2.45
N ASN A 847 -18.70 -34.86 2.95
CA ASN A 847 -19.95 -34.38 3.52
C ASN A 847 -20.73 -33.60 2.46
N SER A 848 -21.86 -34.20 2.11
CA SER A 848 -22.91 -33.73 1.23
C SER A 848 -23.47 -32.36 1.65
N GLN A 849 -23.53 -31.44 0.69
CA GLN A 849 -24.20 -30.13 0.72
C GLN A 849 -23.68 -29.11 1.75
N GLY A 850 -22.99 -28.07 1.28
CA GLY A 850 -22.65 -26.86 2.06
C GLY A 850 -21.24 -26.35 1.73
N GLY A 851 -21.09 -25.05 1.44
CA GLY A 851 -19.82 -24.40 1.07
C GLY A 851 -18.77 -24.35 2.19
N PHE A 852 -17.60 -23.76 1.91
CA PHE A 852 -16.47 -23.60 2.85
C PHE A 852 -16.85 -22.99 4.21
N VAL A 853 -17.95 -22.22 4.25
CA VAL A 853 -18.53 -21.64 5.45
C VAL A 853 -19.64 -22.56 5.94
N ASN A 854 -19.27 -23.49 6.81
CA ASN A 854 -20.21 -24.42 7.44
C ASN A 854 -21.30 -23.64 8.23
N ASP A 855 -22.54 -24.16 8.29
CA ASP A 855 -23.70 -23.59 9.03
C ASP A 855 -23.42 -23.32 10.53
N SER A 856 -22.28 -23.80 11.04
CA SER A 856 -21.77 -23.56 12.38
C SER A 856 -21.46 -22.09 12.67
N ILE A 857 -21.10 -21.27 11.67
CA ILE A 857 -20.75 -19.84 11.88
C ILE A 857 -21.99 -19.02 12.26
N VAL A 858 -23.12 -19.21 11.58
CA VAL A 858 -24.39 -18.52 11.89
C VAL A 858 -24.83 -18.85 13.32
N THR A 859 -24.75 -20.14 13.67
CA THR A 859 -25.04 -20.63 15.02
C THR A 859 -24.14 -19.99 16.07
N ARG A 860 -22.88 -19.70 15.74
CA ARG A 860 -21.91 -19.06 16.65
C ARG A 860 -22.15 -17.57 16.86
N PHE A 861 -22.51 -16.83 15.81
CA PHE A 861 -22.91 -15.41 15.93
C PHE A 861 -24.12 -15.24 16.83
N GLU A 862 -25.11 -16.14 16.73
CA GLU A 862 -26.27 -16.09 17.62
C GLU A 862 -25.89 -16.40 19.08
N LYS A 863 -25.01 -17.37 19.32
CA LYS A 863 -24.46 -17.63 20.67
C LYS A 863 -23.72 -16.41 21.26
N LEU A 864 -22.90 -15.73 20.46
CA LEU A 864 -22.18 -14.52 20.87
C LEU A 864 -23.13 -13.35 21.20
N LYS A 865 -24.20 -13.16 20.41
CA LYS A 865 -25.23 -12.16 20.68
C LYS A 865 -25.99 -12.45 21.98
N GLU A 866 -26.30 -13.72 22.25
CA GLU A 866 -26.94 -14.10 23.51
C GLU A 866 -26.03 -13.88 24.72
N ALA A 867 -24.74 -14.19 24.61
CA ALA A 867 -23.76 -13.91 25.66
C ALA A 867 -23.71 -12.41 26.02
N ILE A 868 -23.72 -11.51 25.02
CA ILE A 868 -23.77 -10.05 25.24
C ILE A 868 -25.05 -9.66 25.98
N ARG A 869 -26.22 -10.19 25.59
CA ARG A 869 -27.50 -9.87 26.25
C ARG A 869 -27.47 -10.28 27.72
N GLY A 870 -26.92 -11.45 28.02
CA GLY A 870 -26.71 -11.92 29.41
C GLY A 870 -25.81 -10.99 30.22
N VAL A 871 -24.67 -10.56 29.63
CA VAL A 871 -23.73 -9.63 30.28
C VAL A 871 -24.38 -8.28 30.57
N LEU A 872 -25.12 -7.71 29.60
CA LEU A 872 -25.81 -6.42 29.76
C LEU A 872 -26.89 -6.47 30.85
N ALA A 873 -27.66 -7.56 30.91
CA ALA A 873 -28.66 -7.75 31.96
C ALA A 873 -28.03 -7.78 33.35
N ARG A 874 -26.86 -8.44 33.50
CA ARG A 874 -26.13 -8.50 34.77
C ARG A 874 -25.55 -7.14 35.17
N ILE A 875 -24.98 -6.38 34.23
CA ILE A 875 -24.48 -5.02 34.48
C ILE A 875 -25.61 -4.11 34.97
N SER A 876 -26.77 -4.13 34.30
CA SER A 876 -27.94 -3.33 34.70
C SER A 876 -28.43 -3.70 36.10
N THR A 877 -28.40 -4.98 36.45
CA THR A 877 -28.78 -5.46 37.79
C THR A 877 -27.83 -4.90 38.85
N LEU A 878 -26.52 -4.99 38.62
CA LEU A 878 -25.50 -4.48 39.55
C LEU A 878 -25.58 -2.94 39.71
N GLN A 879 -25.89 -2.21 38.63
CA GLN A 879 -26.14 -0.77 38.70
C GLN A 879 -27.34 -0.42 39.58
N ALA A 880 -28.46 -1.15 39.45
CA ALA A 880 -29.64 -0.92 40.27
C ALA A 880 -29.34 -1.14 41.77
N GLN A 881 -28.57 -2.19 42.10
CA GLN A 881 -28.14 -2.47 43.47
C GLN A 881 -27.26 -1.36 44.06
N GLU A 882 -26.27 -0.88 43.30
CA GLU A 882 -25.41 0.26 43.72
C GLU A 882 -26.22 1.55 43.95
N HIS A 883 -27.25 1.80 43.14
CA HIS A 883 -28.12 2.96 43.30
C HIS A 883 -28.99 2.86 44.56
N GLU A 884 -29.51 1.67 44.87
CA GLU A 884 -30.31 1.44 46.05
C GLU A 884 -29.48 1.54 47.34
N GLU A 885 -28.26 1.00 47.35
CA GLU A 885 -27.31 1.15 48.46
C GLU A 885 -26.92 2.61 48.69
N ARG A 886 -26.63 3.37 47.64
CA ARG A 886 -26.37 4.82 47.77
C ARG A 886 -27.58 5.57 48.31
N ARG A 887 -28.79 5.16 47.96
CA ARG A 887 -30.02 5.75 48.52
C ARG A 887 -30.13 5.47 50.01
N ARG A 888 -29.90 4.21 50.43
CA ARG A 888 -29.89 3.81 51.85
C ARG A 888 -28.79 4.52 52.65
N GLN A 889 -27.60 4.71 52.08
CA GLN A 889 -26.52 5.46 52.72
C GLN A 889 -26.85 6.94 52.86
N ARG A 890 -27.47 7.58 51.86
CA ARG A 890 -27.96 8.97 51.97
C ARG A 890 -29.07 9.10 53.03
N GLU A 891 -29.99 8.15 53.10
CA GLU A 891 -31.03 8.09 54.12
C GLU A 891 -30.45 7.88 55.54
N GLN A 892 -29.36 7.10 55.68
CA GLN A 892 -28.63 6.94 56.94
C GLN A 892 -27.79 8.18 57.32
N HIS A 893 -27.19 8.87 56.34
CA HIS A 893 -26.44 10.11 56.58
C HIS A 893 -27.37 11.25 57.02
N ALA A 894 -28.53 11.39 56.37
CA ALA A 894 -29.57 12.34 56.75
C ALA A 894 -30.12 12.10 58.16
N LYS A 895 -30.15 10.84 58.62
CA LYS A 895 -30.53 10.48 60.00
C LYS A 895 -29.42 10.76 61.03
N ARG A 896 -28.15 10.77 60.64
CA ARG A 896 -27.02 11.11 61.53
C ARG A 896 -26.85 12.61 61.75
N GLU A 897 -27.19 13.44 60.76
CA GLU A 897 -27.09 14.91 60.87
C GLU A 897 -28.19 15.54 61.74
N GLN A 898 -29.28 14.82 62.05
CA GLN A 898 -30.35 15.30 62.94
C GLN A 898 -30.11 15.02 64.43
N GLY A 899 -28.95 14.48 64.83
CA GLY A 899 -28.71 14.10 66.22
C GLY A 899 -27.26 14.15 66.68
N ALA A 900 -26.67 15.34 66.82
CA ALA A 900 -25.59 15.61 67.78
C ALA A 900 -25.27 17.12 67.89
N PRO A 901 -25.13 17.70 69.10
CA PRO A 901 -24.75 19.10 69.31
C PRO A 901 -23.24 19.31 69.58
N ASP A 902 -22.83 20.49 69.14
CA ASP A 902 -21.66 21.36 69.39
C ASP A 902 -20.60 20.99 70.47
N ARG A 903 -19.31 21.04 70.07
CA ARG A 903 -18.12 21.40 70.88
C ARG A 903 -16.86 21.52 70.01
N GLY A 904 -16.16 22.65 70.10
CA GLY A 904 -14.93 22.93 69.36
C GLY A 904 -13.61 22.60 70.09
N HIS A 905 -12.52 22.38 69.33
CA HIS A 905 -11.26 23.15 69.32
C HIS A 905 -10.19 22.48 68.40
N ASN A 906 -9.53 23.33 67.61
CA ASN A 906 -8.20 23.27 66.97
C ASN A 906 -7.59 21.95 66.43
N GLY A 907 -7.20 22.00 65.13
CA GLY A 907 -6.01 21.29 64.64
C GLY A 907 -6.06 20.78 63.18
N ILE A 908 -5.23 21.39 62.32
CA ILE A 908 -4.41 20.74 61.27
C ILE A 908 -5.05 20.38 59.89
N CYS A 909 -4.47 21.02 58.85
CA CYS A 909 -4.29 20.68 57.42
C CYS A 909 -4.53 19.21 56.98
N LEU A 910 -5.35 18.90 55.96
CA LEU A 910 -5.15 18.81 54.47
C LEU A 910 -6.39 18.03 53.91
N PRO A 911 -6.65 17.81 52.60
CA PRO A 911 -6.15 18.39 51.33
C PRO A 911 -7.30 18.86 50.37
N GLY A 912 -6.91 19.53 49.29
CA GLY A 912 -7.78 19.83 48.15
C GLY A 912 -7.81 18.71 47.12
N ASP A 913 -9.02 18.42 46.64
CA ASP A 913 -9.32 17.81 45.35
C ASP A 913 -9.21 18.86 44.24
N ALA A 914 -8.66 18.49 43.07
CA ALA A 914 -9.31 18.69 41.76
C ALA A 914 -8.44 18.17 40.58
N LEU A 915 -9.00 17.15 39.95
CA LEU A 915 -8.96 16.62 38.58
C LEU A 915 -8.66 17.54 37.36
N LEU A 916 -8.12 16.86 36.32
CA LEU A 916 -8.22 17.02 34.84
C LEU A 916 -7.15 17.86 34.09
N VAL A 917 -6.47 17.26 33.07
CA VAL A 917 -6.64 17.49 31.61
C VAL A 917 -5.75 16.51 30.78
N ASP A 918 -6.30 16.10 29.63
CA ASP A 918 -5.88 15.48 28.35
C ASP A 918 -4.43 15.03 28.03
N PHE A 919 -4.37 14.03 27.12
CA PHE A 919 -3.22 13.30 26.57
C PHE A 919 -2.61 13.98 25.32
N GLU A 920 -1.30 13.88 25.13
CA GLU A 920 -0.65 13.50 23.87
C GLU A 920 0.79 13.03 24.13
N PHE A 921 1.20 11.97 23.43
CA PHE A 921 2.53 11.36 23.48
C PHE A 921 3.22 11.63 22.15
N ASP A 922 4.50 11.94 22.21
CA ASP A 922 5.42 11.70 21.10
C ASP A 922 6.46 10.66 21.53
N THR A 923 6.57 9.64 20.70
CA THR A 923 7.55 8.56 20.74
C THR A 923 8.73 8.97 19.87
N GLU A 924 9.93 8.93 20.43
CA GLU A 924 11.08 8.18 19.89
C GLU A 924 12.27 8.33 20.88
N ASP A 925 12.96 7.23 21.18
CA ASP A 925 14.44 7.10 21.16
C ASP A 925 14.81 5.64 21.55
N PRO A 926 15.68 4.92 20.81
CA PRO A 926 16.03 3.53 21.03
C PRO A 926 16.99 3.38 22.21
N PHE A 927 16.81 2.36 23.05
CA PHE A 927 17.78 2.03 24.10
C PHE A 927 18.87 1.13 23.55
N PRO A 928 20.13 1.61 23.39
CA PRO A 928 21.27 0.70 23.27
C PRO A 928 21.33 -0.14 24.55
N SER A 929 21.73 -1.42 24.41
CA SER A 929 21.90 -2.37 25.51
C SER A 929 22.67 -1.73 26.68
N ALA A 930 21.94 -1.30 27.71
CA ALA A 930 22.55 -0.66 28.86
C ALA A 930 23.24 -1.74 29.70
N SER A 931 24.55 -1.57 29.92
CA SER A 931 25.29 -2.31 30.93
C SER A 931 24.53 -2.21 32.27
N VAL A 932 24.04 -3.35 32.77
CA VAL A 932 23.40 -3.49 34.08
C VAL A 932 24.25 -2.74 35.10
N ILE A 933 23.64 -1.83 35.86
CA ILE A 933 24.30 -1.21 37.01
C ILE A 933 24.58 -2.32 38.02
N ASP A 934 25.79 -2.85 38.03
CA ASP A 934 26.42 -3.40 39.23
C ASP A 934 27.93 -3.41 39.02
N PRO A 935 28.69 -2.91 40.00
CA PRO A 935 29.05 -3.85 41.05
C PRO A 935 28.42 -3.48 42.39
N LEU A 936 27.95 -4.52 43.08
CA LEU A 936 27.37 -4.47 44.42
C LEU A 936 28.30 -3.71 45.37
N PRO A 937 27.77 -2.81 46.22
CA PRO A 937 28.62 -2.12 47.18
C PRO A 937 29.27 -3.10 48.15
N THR A 938 30.58 -3.02 48.28
CA THR A 938 31.36 -3.89 49.18
C THR A 938 31.30 -3.43 50.64
N ASP A 939 30.97 -2.17 50.88
CA ASP A 939 30.89 -1.56 52.21
C ASP A 939 29.46 -1.56 52.79
N LEU A 940 29.35 -1.70 54.12
CA LEU A 940 28.09 -1.90 54.84
C LEU A 940 27.16 -0.67 54.75
N GLU A 941 27.72 0.54 54.80
CA GLU A 941 26.96 1.80 54.68
C GLU A 941 26.32 1.94 53.30
N HIS A 942 27.05 1.49 52.27
CA HIS A 942 26.59 1.53 50.89
C HIS A 942 25.61 0.39 50.54
N ARG A 943 25.70 -0.77 51.19
CA ARG A 943 24.72 -1.87 51.06
C ARG A 943 23.34 -1.47 51.59
N ALA A 944 23.29 -0.72 52.70
CA ALA A 944 22.04 -0.17 53.23
C ALA A 944 21.42 0.83 52.25
N ALA A 945 22.24 1.71 51.66
CA ALA A 945 21.79 2.66 50.65
C ALA A 945 21.29 1.96 49.37
N HIS A 946 21.97 0.91 48.91
CA HIS A 946 21.55 0.07 47.78
C HIS A 946 20.25 -0.69 48.08
N TYR A 947 20.10 -1.26 49.27
CA TYR A 947 18.86 -1.91 49.71
C TYR A 947 17.68 -0.94 49.71
N HIS A 948 17.84 0.24 50.30
CA HIS A 948 16.78 1.25 50.32
C HIS A 948 16.43 1.74 48.92
N TRP A 949 17.44 1.97 48.08
CA TRP A 949 17.23 2.29 46.67
C TRP A 949 16.41 1.20 45.97
N HIS A 950 16.77 -0.07 46.10
CA HIS A 950 16.10 -1.20 45.44
C HIS A 950 14.65 -1.39 45.93
N VAL A 951 14.45 -1.33 47.25
CA VAL A 951 13.13 -1.38 47.88
C VAL A 951 12.22 -0.23 47.43
N GLU A 952 12.75 1.00 47.36
CA GLU A 952 11.99 2.17 46.93
C GLU A 952 11.55 2.03 45.45
N ARG A 953 12.38 1.41 44.59
CA ARG A 953 12.02 1.15 43.20
C ARG A 953 10.88 0.15 43.04
N HIS A 954 10.85 -0.93 43.82
CA HIS A 954 9.67 -1.82 43.89
C HIS A 954 8.40 -1.08 44.33
N GLY A 955 8.53 -0.07 45.19
CA GLY A 955 7.43 0.78 45.63
C GLY A 955 6.94 1.79 44.57
N VAL A 956 7.81 2.22 43.65
CA VAL A 956 7.46 3.08 42.49
C VAL A 956 6.82 2.27 41.37
N TRP A 957 7.24 1.01 41.17
CA TRP A 957 6.68 0.10 40.15
C TRP A 957 5.31 -0.49 40.51
N ALA A 958 4.88 -0.35 41.76
CA ALA A 958 3.51 -0.66 42.18
C ALA A 958 2.57 0.49 41.75
N PRO A 959 1.53 0.25 40.93
CA PRO A 959 0.56 1.30 40.60
C PRO A 959 -0.05 1.84 41.89
N LYS A 960 -0.14 3.18 42.02
CA LYS A 960 -0.62 3.88 43.22
C LYS A 960 -2.01 3.36 43.64
N GLY A 961 -2.04 2.35 44.51
CA GLY A 961 -3.25 1.76 45.07
C GLY A 961 -3.28 0.22 45.17
N LEU A 962 -2.37 -0.51 44.52
CA LEU A 962 -2.39 -1.99 44.55
C LEU A 962 -1.84 -2.60 45.85
N PHE A 963 -0.87 -1.93 46.51
CA PHE A 963 -0.23 -2.45 47.73
C PHE A 963 -0.08 -1.36 48.79
N LYS A 964 -0.35 -1.70 50.06
CA LYS A 964 -0.07 -0.79 51.19
C LYS A 964 1.42 -0.86 51.54
N ARG A 965 2.00 0.24 52.00
CA ARG A 965 3.39 0.27 52.52
C ARG A 965 3.64 -0.71 53.68
N ALA A 966 2.59 -1.21 54.33
CA ALA A 966 2.70 -2.24 55.36
C ALA A 966 2.86 -3.67 54.78
N THR A 967 2.48 -3.90 53.51
CA THR A 967 2.39 -5.26 52.94
C THR A 967 3.41 -5.52 51.83
N TYR A 968 4.11 -4.49 51.33
CA TYR A 968 5.02 -4.62 50.17
C TYR A 968 6.17 -5.62 50.38
N LEU A 969 6.77 -5.68 51.58
CA LEU A 969 7.89 -6.60 51.86
C LEU A 969 7.48 -8.06 51.67
N ASN A 970 6.35 -8.46 52.25
CA ASN A 970 5.81 -9.80 52.07
C ASN A 970 5.33 -10.05 50.64
N THR A 971 4.72 -9.03 50.01
CA THR A 971 4.16 -9.14 48.64
C THR A 971 5.27 -9.41 47.62
N PHE A 972 6.37 -8.66 47.70
CA PHE A 972 7.51 -8.80 46.78
C PHE A 972 8.59 -9.73 47.33
N GLN A 973 8.37 -10.37 48.48
CA GLN A 973 9.30 -11.30 49.12
C GLN A 973 10.70 -10.69 49.29
N LEU A 974 10.74 -9.43 49.74
CA LEU A 974 11.93 -8.65 50.05
C LEU A 974 12.38 -8.93 51.50
N ALA A 975 13.68 -8.78 51.79
CA ALA A 975 14.19 -8.82 53.15
C ALA A 975 13.63 -7.66 53.98
N GLY A 976 13.63 -7.81 55.31
CA GLY A 976 13.31 -6.70 56.20
C GLY A 976 14.38 -5.60 56.14
N PRO A 977 14.05 -4.34 56.50
CA PRO A 977 15.00 -3.22 56.45
C PRO A 977 16.25 -3.39 57.32
N ASP A 978 16.19 -4.25 58.32
CA ASP A 978 17.30 -4.57 59.22
C ASP A 978 18.09 -5.82 58.80
N ASP A 979 17.64 -6.55 57.77
CA ASP A 979 18.30 -7.77 57.27
C ASP A 979 19.02 -7.52 55.94
N LEU A 980 20.24 -7.02 56.04
CA LEU A 980 21.17 -6.86 54.91
C LEU A 980 22.14 -8.03 54.77
N SER A 981 22.00 -9.07 55.60
CA SER A 981 22.92 -10.22 55.64
C SER A 981 22.85 -11.07 54.37
N PHE A 982 21.76 -10.94 53.59
CA PHE A 982 21.62 -11.65 52.33
C PHE A 982 22.66 -11.23 51.28
N PHE A 983 23.21 -10.01 51.35
CA PHE A 983 24.29 -9.57 50.44
C PHE A 983 25.56 -10.43 50.55
N ASP A 984 25.75 -11.13 51.67
CA ASP A 984 26.90 -12.01 51.90
C ASP A 984 26.70 -13.43 51.39
N LYS A 985 25.50 -13.75 50.88
CA LYS A 985 25.16 -15.05 50.29
C LYS A 985 25.27 -15.01 48.77
N PRO A 986 25.46 -16.16 48.09
CA PRO A 986 25.29 -16.24 46.65
C PRO A 986 23.94 -15.65 46.22
N ARG A 987 23.90 -14.96 45.07
CA ARG A 987 22.68 -14.27 44.59
C ARG A 987 21.46 -15.21 44.47
N ALA A 988 21.67 -16.50 44.21
CA ALA A 988 20.63 -17.53 44.18
C ALA A 988 19.97 -17.83 45.55
N GLU A 989 20.54 -17.34 46.64
CA GLU A 989 20.06 -17.51 48.02
C GLU A 989 19.48 -16.22 48.62
N TRP A 990 19.45 -15.11 47.88
CA TRP A 990 18.83 -13.88 48.38
C TRP A 990 17.31 -14.04 48.50
N PRO A 991 16.59 -13.21 49.28
CA PRO A 991 15.13 -13.20 49.22
C PRO A 991 14.66 -12.97 47.77
N ARG A 992 13.55 -13.61 47.36
CA ARG A 992 13.15 -13.68 45.94
C ARG A 992 13.03 -12.30 45.29
N GLY A 993 12.56 -11.30 46.02
CA GLY A 993 12.46 -9.92 45.53
C GLY A 993 13.81 -9.24 45.25
N HIS A 994 14.90 -9.72 45.85
CA HIS A 994 16.25 -9.14 45.69
C HIS A 994 17.11 -9.89 44.66
N GLN A 995 16.76 -11.12 44.24
CA GLN A 995 17.55 -11.91 43.29
C GLN A 995 17.60 -11.30 41.87
N GLY A 996 16.63 -10.44 41.56
CA GLY A 996 16.48 -9.73 40.30
C GLY A 996 15.05 -9.83 39.76
N LEU A 997 14.65 -8.86 38.95
CA LEU A 997 13.59 -9.07 37.96
C LEU A 997 14.26 -9.75 36.76
N LEU A 998 14.04 -11.04 36.56
CA LEU A 998 14.61 -11.75 35.41
C LEU A 998 13.91 -11.31 34.13
N PHE A 999 14.69 -10.77 33.19
CA PHE A 999 14.29 -10.28 31.86
C PHE A 999 13.56 -11.34 31.03
N GLU A 1000 13.82 -12.62 31.25
CA GLU A 1000 13.43 -13.69 30.32
C GLU A 1000 12.09 -14.38 30.66
N HIS A 1001 11.39 -13.95 31.70
CA HIS A 1001 10.13 -14.61 32.14
C HIS A 1001 8.97 -13.63 32.38
N VAL A 1002 9.14 -12.36 32.00
CA VAL A 1002 8.06 -11.38 31.94
C VAL A 1002 7.56 -11.35 30.51
N ASP A 1003 6.65 -12.26 30.16
CA ASP A 1003 6.02 -12.34 28.83
C ASP A 1003 4.98 -11.20 28.63
N TYR A 1004 5.34 -9.99 29.05
CA TYR A 1004 4.94 -8.79 28.35
C TYR A 1004 5.83 -8.78 27.12
N VAL A 1005 5.26 -8.70 25.93
CA VAL A 1005 6.03 -8.19 24.80
C VAL A 1005 6.55 -6.83 25.29
N ASP A 1006 7.84 -6.76 25.59
CA ASP A 1006 8.54 -5.54 25.94
C ASP A 1006 8.45 -4.62 24.73
N ASP A 1007 7.36 -3.89 24.64
CA ASP A 1007 7.31 -2.72 23.78
C ASP A 1007 8.08 -1.62 24.48
N PHE A 1008 9.40 -1.66 24.28
CA PHE A 1008 10.34 -0.60 24.64
C PHE A 1008 10.01 0.75 23.99
N GLN A 1009 9.04 0.82 23.07
CA GLN A 1009 8.61 2.07 22.45
C GLN A 1009 7.57 2.82 23.30
N VAL A 1010 6.82 2.16 24.19
CA VAL A 1010 5.75 2.85 24.93
C VAL A 1010 6.18 3.31 26.32
N HIS A 1011 6.86 2.48 27.14
CA HIS A 1011 7.36 2.90 28.46
C HIS A 1011 8.59 2.11 28.92
N PRO A 1012 9.81 2.51 28.55
CA PRO A 1012 11.03 1.86 29.05
C PRO A 1012 11.32 2.27 30.51
N TRP A 1013 10.94 1.42 31.45
CA TRP A 1013 11.02 1.65 32.91
C TRP A 1013 12.46 1.79 33.47
N GLY A 1014 13.47 1.47 32.66
CA GLY A 1014 14.89 1.57 32.99
C GLY A 1014 15.57 2.88 32.57
N ILE A 1015 14.96 3.70 31.70
CA ILE A 1015 15.65 4.89 31.14
C ILE A 1015 16.09 5.85 32.23
N PRO A 1016 15.21 6.35 33.12
CA PRO A 1016 15.58 7.49 33.94
C PRO A 1016 16.74 7.15 34.86
N ALA A 1017 16.73 5.94 35.44
CA ALA A 1017 17.82 5.43 36.25
C ALA A 1017 19.12 5.21 35.46
N THR A 1018 19.02 4.70 34.23
CA THR A 1018 20.19 4.44 33.37
C THR A 1018 20.84 5.73 32.90
N ARG A 1019 20.05 6.68 32.38
CA ARG A 1019 20.53 7.99 31.92
C ARG A 1019 21.05 8.83 33.08
N PHE A 1020 20.40 8.77 34.25
CA PHE A 1020 20.90 9.39 35.47
C PHE A 1020 22.24 8.80 35.89
N ALA A 1021 22.36 7.46 35.94
CA ALA A 1021 23.61 6.79 36.23
C ALA A 1021 24.73 7.17 35.25
N GLN A 1022 24.41 7.25 33.96
CA GLN A 1022 25.35 7.64 32.91
C GLN A 1022 25.83 9.08 33.09
N ALA A 1023 24.93 10.02 33.37
CA ALA A 1023 25.26 11.43 33.60
C ALA A 1023 26.17 11.61 34.84
N LEU A 1024 25.93 10.86 35.92
CA LEU A 1024 26.81 10.88 37.09
C LEU A 1024 28.17 10.24 36.78
N ARG A 1025 28.21 9.11 36.05
CA ARG A 1025 29.45 8.39 35.67
C ARG A 1025 30.41 9.24 34.84
N GLN A 1026 29.91 10.22 34.11
CA GLN A 1026 30.73 11.12 33.30
C GLN A 1026 31.44 12.20 34.11
N GLN A 1027 31.13 12.35 35.41
CA GLN A 1027 31.74 13.39 36.24
C GLN A 1027 33.09 12.94 36.83
N PRO A 1028 34.09 13.85 36.92
CA PRO A 1028 35.45 13.54 37.37
C PRO A 1028 35.55 12.83 38.72
N ARG A 1029 34.64 13.11 39.67
CA ARG A 1029 34.66 12.58 41.03
C ARG A 1029 33.66 11.46 41.27
N TYR A 1030 33.13 10.84 40.22
CA TYR A 1030 32.13 9.77 40.35
C TYR A 1030 32.69 8.53 41.08
N THR A 1031 31.85 7.98 41.96
CA THR A 1031 32.04 6.65 42.57
C THR A 1031 30.74 5.86 42.46
N ALA A 1032 30.80 4.52 42.47
CA ALA A 1032 29.59 3.66 42.40
C ALA A 1032 28.58 3.99 43.53
N ALA A 1033 29.07 4.48 44.67
CA ALA A 1033 28.30 4.98 45.78
C ALA A 1033 27.40 6.20 45.48
N ALA A 1034 27.82 7.07 44.56
CA ALA A 1034 27.21 8.38 44.34
C ALA A 1034 25.74 8.29 43.95
N ILE A 1035 25.35 7.26 43.18
CA ILE A 1035 23.96 7.02 42.75
C ILE A 1035 23.05 6.58 43.91
N TYR A 1036 23.61 6.01 44.97
CA TYR A 1036 22.87 5.55 46.14
C TYR A 1036 22.75 6.62 47.24
N SER A 1037 23.43 7.77 47.09
CA SER A 1037 23.36 8.88 48.03
C SER A 1037 21.92 9.37 48.21
N LYS A 1038 21.55 9.80 49.43
CA LYS A 1038 20.17 10.25 49.72
C LYS A 1038 19.70 11.35 48.75
N LYS A 1039 20.60 12.29 48.41
CA LYS A 1039 20.32 13.38 47.47
C LYS A 1039 20.07 12.86 46.05
N ALA A 1040 20.96 11.99 45.54
CA ALA A 1040 20.78 11.36 44.24
C ALA A 1040 19.51 10.49 44.16
N ARG A 1041 19.17 9.76 45.23
CA ARG A 1041 17.92 8.96 45.31
C ARG A 1041 16.67 9.83 45.27
N MET A 1042 16.67 10.97 45.98
CA MET A 1042 15.54 11.91 45.96
C MET A 1042 15.36 12.58 44.60
N VAL A 1043 16.47 12.98 43.97
CA VAL A 1043 16.46 13.57 42.62
C VAL A 1043 15.96 12.55 41.60
N LEU A 1044 16.53 11.32 41.60
CA LEU A 1044 16.10 10.24 40.70
C LEU A 1044 14.61 9.89 40.89
N LYS A 1045 14.12 9.84 42.13
CA LYS A 1045 12.70 9.60 42.41
C LYS A 1045 11.80 10.69 41.84
N SER A 1046 12.22 11.95 41.89
CA SER A 1046 11.49 13.08 41.31
C SER A 1046 11.51 13.03 39.78
N ILE A 1047 12.64 12.64 39.18
CA ILE A 1047 12.77 12.41 37.74
C ILE A 1047 11.88 11.25 37.29
N GLU A 1048 11.96 10.08 37.95
CA GLU A 1048 11.12 8.92 37.67
C GLU A 1048 9.64 9.27 37.85
N HIS A 1049 9.27 10.02 38.90
CA HIS A 1049 7.89 10.45 39.10
C HIS A 1049 7.40 11.35 37.97
N TRP A 1050 8.18 12.33 37.54
CA TRP A 1050 7.87 13.19 36.40
C TRP A 1050 7.74 12.37 35.12
N TYR A 1051 8.72 11.51 34.83
CA TYR A 1051 8.77 10.65 33.64
C TYR A 1051 7.55 9.73 33.53
N PHE A 1052 7.19 9.04 34.61
CA PHE A 1052 6.03 8.14 34.62
C PHE A 1052 4.67 8.87 34.64
N THR A 1053 4.64 10.15 35.03
CA THR A 1053 3.40 10.94 35.06
C THR A 1053 3.11 11.56 33.71
N ASN A 1054 4.12 12.13 33.04
CA ASN A 1054 3.95 12.89 31.81
C ASN A 1054 4.15 12.06 30.54
N LYS A 1055 4.80 10.89 30.66
CA LYS A 1055 4.91 9.91 29.58
C LYS A 1055 5.69 10.40 28.33
N GLU A 1056 6.42 11.50 28.44
CA GLU A 1056 7.30 12.04 27.40
C GLU A 1056 8.70 11.41 27.47
N VAL A 1057 9.27 11.07 26.32
CA VAL A 1057 10.69 10.68 26.17
C VAL A 1057 11.40 11.83 25.45
N ALA A 1058 12.56 12.26 25.97
CA ALA A 1058 13.43 13.21 25.28
C ALA A 1058 14.73 12.49 24.86
N PHE A 1059 15.10 12.64 23.59
CA PHE A 1059 16.39 12.21 23.04
C PHE A 1059 17.56 12.93 23.73
N GLY A 1060 18.63 12.20 24.03
CA GLY A 1060 19.88 12.78 24.56
C GLY A 1060 20.18 12.51 26.04
N GLY A 1061 21.03 13.36 26.65
CA GLY A 1061 21.42 13.23 28.04
C GLY A 1061 20.29 13.62 28.99
N ILE A 1062 20.30 13.12 30.23
CA ILE A 1062 19.24 13.45 31.21
C ILE A 1062 19.17 14.95 31.57
N GLN A 1063 20.23 15.71 31.25
CA GLN A 1063 20.31 17.16 31.41
C GLN A 1063 19.47 17.91 30.36
N ASP A 1064 19.24 17.28 29.20
CA ASP A 1064 18.53 17.85 28.06
C ASP A 1064 17.01 17.63 28.16
N TRP A 1065 16.58 16.85 29.15
CA TRP A 1065 15.17 16.54 29.36
C TRP A 1065 14.39 17.78 29.84
N PRO A 1066 13.10 17.94 29.46
CA PRO A 1066 12.24 19.06 29.87
C PRO A 1066 11.79 18.95 31.33
N LEU A 1067 12.73 18.69 32.25
CA LEU A 1067 12.49 18.57 33.68
C LEU A 1067 12.01 19.90 34.28
N PRO A 1068 11.04 19.89 35.22
CA PRO A 1068 10.63 21.09 35.95
C PRO A 1068 11.83 21.74 36.64
N CYS A 1069 11.84 23.08 36.75
CA CYS A 1069 12.99 23.84 37.27
C CYS A 1069 13.55 23.25 38.57
N GLY A 1070 12.69 22.91 39.54
CA GLY A 1070 13.16 22.32 40.81
C GLY A 1070 13.78 20.92 40.70
N VAL A 1071 13.43 20.13 39.68
CA VAL A 1071 14.05 18.81 39.41
C VAL A 1071 15.36 18.99 38.64
N ARG A 1072 15.38 19.92 37.68
CA ARG A 1072 16.58 20.28 36.91
C ARG A 1072 17.67 20.89 37.79
N ASP A 1073 17.30 21.80 38.69
CA ASP A 1073 18.23 22.43 39.64
C ASP A 1073 18.84 21.38 40.57
N GLY A 1074 18.04 20.44 41.08
CA GLY A 1074 18.53 19.33 41.91
C GLY A 1074 19.46 18.37 41.16
N LEU A 1075 19.21 18.12 39.87
CA LEU A 1075 20.10 17.33 39.00
C LEU A 1075 21.45 18.06 38.79
N LEU A 1076 21.41 19.34 38.46
CA LEU A 1076 22.61 20.17 38.25
C LEU A 1076 23.43 20.29 39.53
N GLU A 1077 22.79 20.40 40.69
CA GLU A 1077 23.46 20.46 41.98
C GLU A 1077 24.23 19.16 42.29
N VAL A 1078 23.62 17.99 42.04
CA VAL A 1078 24.29 16.69 42.20
C VAL A 1078 25.43 16.52 41.19
N ILE A 1079 25.29 17.03 39.97
CA ILE A 1079 26.35 17.03 38.96
C ILE A 1079 27.51 17.93 39.40
N GLN A 1080 27.24 19.16 39.86
CA GLN A 1080 28.25 20.09 40.35
C GLN A 1080 29.02 19.57 41.56
N GLU A 1081 28.37 18.79 42.44
CA GLU A 1081 29.06 18.13 43.56
C GLU A 1081 30.08 17.06 43.10
N LEU A 1082 29.88 16.49 41.92
CA LEU A 1082 30.71 15.44 41.33
C LEU A 1082 31.71 15.96 40.28
N GLN A 1083 31.59 17.23 39.87
CA GLN A 1083 32.60 17.97 39.12
C GLN A 1083 33.75 18.38 40.04
#